data_AF-A0A7C3Y9M0-F1
#
_entry.id   AF-A0A7C3Y9M0-F1
#
_cell.length_a   1.000
_cell.length_b   1.000
_cell.length_c   1.000
_cell.angle_alpha   90.00
_cell.angle_beta   90.00
_cell.angle_gamma   90.00
#
_symmetry.space_group_name_H-M   'P 1'
#
loop_
_entity.id
_entity.type
_entity.pdbx_description
1 polymer ?
#
loop_
_entity_poly.entity_id
_entity_poly.type
_entity_poly.pdbx_seq_one_letter_code
_entity_poly.pdbx_strand_id
1 'polypeptide(L)'
;MSSQDVSANSPGGDVPAPAPGHESSLSAEAASGQSPTGKTVSSQAEGDGKPLPPSRPKPGPIVLKLPRSPWRLALVIVAAAMGALVFAMLVVTAFDYTESTAFCSTCHVMSPEVTAHHSSPHARTECGTCHVGPGAVAAVQAKLANVRYLWVYPLHLYPKPIPSPIHSLRPVEVVCEQCHWPQKFYSDRLMTVASYAQDEANSLTRTEFMLRTGGGSAAAGLGRGIHWHIENPVYYIATDEKRQNIPWVQAEFNGVTTVYMATDSTLTPDQIAKAEKRKMDCVDCHNRATHLFRNPDTALNEAMANGTIAADLPYIKREGSRVLLQTYASEQEAAKAIAGIEDFYRANYPDVYAKRTADIKAAVATLQAIFNVTQFPFMNVTWQSHTNNIGHTNFPGCWRCHDGKHLSSDNQAIRLECNICHTIPQVAGPGKALPPITTSTGPEPASHKTTSWLSDHRYKFDATCATCHTVSNPGGSDNTSFCSNSACHGSQWKYIGLNAPKIRELSAPPQVPATGTPAAIPHPVSPTTNCLLCHAAGKVRPFPANHASFTVDMCTTCHKATLTEGVAGPTPTAQPGAPAAPTATRTVAIPSPTVGPATPTVAATPSPPATSAATSPTAAAAGGAPAIPHTLAGRDNCLQCHDPAGGIKPAPKDHIGRTNDTCQLCHKPK
;
A
#
# COMPACT_ATOMS: atom_id res chain seq x y z
N MET A 1 13.39 -41.33 -2.94
CA MET A 1 14.56 -41.61 -2.10
C MET A 1 14.47 -40.70 -0.89
N SER A 2 14.40 -41.32 0.29
CA SER A 2 13.89 -40.78 1.54
C SER A 2 14.69 -39.62 2.12
N SER A 3 13.98 -38.61 2.62
CA SER A 3 14.49 -37.65 3.61
C SER A 3 13.70 -37.89 4.90
N GLN A 4 14.40 -38.24 5.97
CA GLN A 4 13.84 -38.47 7.30
C GLN A 4 13.75 -37.14 8.05
N ASP A 5 12.54 -36.83 8.51
CA ASP A 5 12.25 -35.77 9.47
C ASP A 5 12.56 -36.23 10.90
N VAL A 6 13.27 -35.40 11.66
CA VAL A 6 13.39 -35.53 13.11
C VAL A 6 12.43 -34.52 13.74
N SER A 7 11.25 -35.01 14.09
CA SER A 7 10.35 -34.39 15.06
C SER A 7 10.78 -34.83 16.47
N ALA A 8 10.94 -33.88 17.39
CA ALA A 8 10.95 -34.13 18.82
C ALA A 8 9.79 -33.35 19.45
N ASN A 9 8.79 -34.12 19.88
CA ASN A 9 7.60 -33.71 20.58
C ASN A 9 7.71 -34.22 22.02
N SER A 10 7.48 -33.40 23.06
CA SER A 10 7.01 -33.82 24.40
C SER A 10 6.91 -32.65 25.41
N PRO A 11 6.09 -32.77 26.47
CA PRO A 11 5.02 -31.80 26.74
C PRO A 11 5.05 -31.19 28.16
N GLY A 12 4.15 -30.23 28.40
CA GLY A 12 3.52 -30.02 29.70
C GLY A 12 3.62 -28.62 30.29
N GLY A 13 2.49 -28.15 30.86
CA GLY A 13 2.50 -27.25 32.01
C GLY A 13 1.71 -25.95 31.85
N ASP A 14 0.43 -25.99 32.22
CA ASP A 14 -0.39 -24.83 32.58
C ASP A 14 0.24 -24.02 33.73
N VAL A 15 0.38 -22.68 33.60
CA VAL A 15 0.27 -21.72 34.70
C VAL A 15 -0.17 -20.34 34.14
N PRO A 16 -1.16 -19.65 34.75
CA PRO A 16 -1.77 -18.43 34.21
C PRO A 16 -1.03 -17.13 34.58
N ALA A 17 -1.35 -16.07 33.85
CA ALA A 17 -0.90 -14.69 34.05
C ALA A 17 -1.38 -14.06 35.37
N PRO A 18 -0.68 -13.02 35.89
CA PRO A 18 -1.30 -12.07 36.80
C PRO A 18 -1.36 -10.64 36.21
N ALA A 19 -2.51 -10.01 36.43
CA ALA A 19 -2.77 -8.57 36.31
C ALA A 19 -2.34 -7.83 37.60
N PRO A 20 -2.36 -6.47 37.64
CA PRO A 20 -1.50 -5.64 38.49
C PRO A 20 -2.15 -5.20 39.82
N GLY A 21 -1.34 -4.80 40.81
CA GLY A 21 -1.83 -4.24 42.08
C GLY A 21 -0.76 -3.58 42.95
N HIS A 22 -0.96 -2.27 43.16
CA HIS A 22 -0.68 -1.37 44.30
C HIS A 22 0.44 -1.62 45.34
N GLU A 23 1.22 -0.54 45.53
CA GLU A 23 1.56 0.17 46.79
C GLU A 23 1.61 -0.59 48.12
N SER A 24 2.74 -0.49 48.85
CA SER A 24 2.87 0.28 50.11
C SER A 24 4.04 -0.18 51.00
N SER A 25 4.97 0.77 51.23
CA SER A 25 5.57 1.21 52.50
C SER A 25 5.93 0.26 53.68
N LEU A 26 7.14 0.53 54.21
CA LEU A 26 7.57 0.63 55.64
C LEU A 26 8.07 -0.62 56.43
N SER A 27 9.39 -0.57 56.69
CA SER A 27 10.10 -0.57 58.00
C SER A 27 10.20 -1.78 58.94
N ALA A 28 11.48 -2.07 59.29
CA ALA A 28 12.08 -2.49 60.60
C ALA A 28 11.59 -3.83 61.24
N GLU A 29 12.35 -4.65 61.98
CA GLU A 29 13.54 -4.48 62.83
C GLU A 29 14.13 -5.87 63.25
N ALA A 30 15.41 -5.89 63.65
CA ALA A 30 16.07 -6.69 64.71
C ALA A 30 16.38 -8.23 64.62
N ALA A 31 17.70 -8.50 64.62
CA ALA A 31 18.50 -9.29 65.61
C ALA A 31 18.72 -10.83 65.56
N SER A 32 20.01 -11.17 65.34
CA SER A 32 20.92 -12.08 66.09
C SER A 32 20.76 -13.61 66.12
N GLY A 33 21.89 -14.32 65.89
CA GLY A 33 22.34 -15.39 66.82
C GLY A 33 22.82 -16.75 66.27
N GLN A 34 24.15 -16.92 66.21
CA GLN A 34 24.95 -18.12 66.58
C GLN A 34 25.02 -19.42 65.73
N SER A 35 26.21 -20.01 65.82
CA SER A 35 26.83 -21.16 65.11
C SER A 35 27.00 -22.37 66.07
N PRO A 36 27.33 -23.58 65.58
CA PRO A 36 28.36 -24.35 66.29
C PRO A 36 29.35 -25.17 65.42
N THR A 37 30.47 -25.49 66.07
CA THR A 37 31.68 -26.22 65.66
C THR A 37 31.63 -27.74 65.90
N GLY A 38 32.50 -28.53 65.23
CA GLY A 38 32.80 -29.91 65.66
C GLY A 38 33.91 -30.70 64.91
N LYS A 39 35.10 -30.75 65.54
CA LYS A 39 36.07 -31.87 65.74
C LYS A 39 36.81 -32.62 64.59
N THR A 40 38.04 -32.96 64.98
CA THR A 40 39.26 -33.49 64.31
C THR A 40 39.52 -34.98 64.58
N VAL A 41 40.29 -35.68 63.71
CA VAL A 41 41.26 -36.75 64.06
C VAL A 41 42.41 -36.81 63.04
N SER A 42 43.62 -37.16 63.52
CA SER A 42 44.95 -37.21 62.90
C SER A 42 45.46 -38.66 62.73
N SER A 43 46.39 -38.91 61.80
CA SER A 43 47.46 -39.91 61.98
C SER A 43 48.69 -39.62 61.09
N GLN A 44 49.88 -39.93 61.64
CA GLN A 44 51.24 -39.56 61.25
C GLN A 44 51.88 -40.38 60.11
N ALA A 45 52.91 -39.80 59.46
CA ALA A 45 54.15 -40.48 59.06
C ALA A 45 55.27 -39.44 58.77
N GLU A 46 56.46 -39.65 59.35
CA GLU A 46 57.70 -38.85 59.19
C GLU A 46 58.55 -39.32 57.99
N GLY A 47 59.33 -38.41 57.41
CA GLY A 47 60.33 -38.71 56.37
C GLY A 47 61.15 -37.49 55.92
N ASP A 48 62.34 -37.36 56.52
CA ASP A 48 63.61 -36.69 56.12
C ASP A 48 63.62 -35.33 55.40
N GLY A 49 64.21 -34.35 56.10
CA GLY A 49 64.34 -32.96 55.70
C GLY A 49 65.61 -32.59 54.94
N LYS A 50 65.44 -31.73 53.91
CA LYS A 50 66.37 -30.68 53.51
C LYS A 50 65.63 -29.34 53.58
N PRO A 51 66.21 -28.26 54.13
CA PRO A 51 65.49 -27.01 54.31
C PRO A 51 65.37 -26.25 52.98
N LEU A 52 64.13 -26.03 52.52
CA LEU A 52 63.82 -25.02 51.50
C LEU A 52 63.49 -23.66 52.16
N PRO A 53 63.86 -22.55 51.50
CA PRO A 53 63.85 -21.19 52.07
C PRO A 53 62.44 -20.68 52.44
N PRO A 54 62.36 -19.69 53.34
CA PRO A 54 61.11 -19.25 53.96
C PRO A 54 60.05 -18.84 52.93
N SER A 55 58.83 -19.32 53.20
CA SER A 55 57.63 -19.09 52.41
C SER A 55 57.33 -17.60 52.25
N ARG A 56 57.04 -17.20 51.00
CA ARG A 56 56.51 -15.86 50.70
C ARG A 56 55.14 -15.70 51.40
N PRO A 57 54.88 -14.57 52.07
CA PRO A 57 53.59 -14.33 52.72
C PRO A 57 52.46 -14.30 51.69
N LYS A 58 51.33 -14.94 52.03
CA LYS A 58 50.08 -14.91 51.24
C LYS A 58 49.64 -13.45 51.03
N PRO A 59 49.28 -13.02 49.80
CA PRO A 59 48.71 -11.69 49.62
C PRO A 59 47.39 -11.59 50.38
N GLY A 60 47.30 -10.62 51.29
CA GLY A 60 46.08 -10.32 52.05
C GLY A 60 44.95 -9.78 51.15
N PRO A 61 43.72 -9.65 51.68
CA PRO A 61 42.58 -9.15 50.92
C PRO A 61 42.85 -7.73 50.42
N ILE A 62 42.45 -7.43 49.18
CA ILE A 62 42.56 -6.09 48.60
C ILE A 62 41.62 -5.15 49.37
N VAL A 63 42.16 -4.36 50.29
CA VAL A 63 41.42 -3.31 51.00
C VAL A 63 41.44 -2.04 50.14
N LEU A 64 40.30 -1.69 49.54
CA LEU A 64 40.13 -0.44 48.81
C LEU A 64 40.22 0.74 49.79
N LYS A 65 41.37 1.41 49.88
CA LYS A 65 41.57 2.57 50.75
C LYS A 65 40.90 3.80 50.16
N LEU A 66 39.73 4.18 50.68
CA LEU A 66 39.09 5.46 50.36
C LEU A 66 39.99 6.65 50.78
N PRO A 67 40.07 7.73 49.98
CA PRO A 67 40.88 8.89 50.31
C PRO A 67 40.36 9.60 51.56
N ARG A 68 41.23 9.82 52.56
CA ARG A 68 40.90 10.49 53.84
C ARG A 68 40.58 11.99 53.73
N SER A 69 40.79 12.59 52.56
CA SER A 69 40.61 14.03 52.35
C SER A 69 39.33 14.30 51.55
N PRO A 70 38.42 15.18 52.03
CA PRO A 70 37.12 15.39 51.40
C PRO A 70 37.23 15.88 49.96
N TRP A 71 38.28 16.64 49.60
CA TRP A 71 38.50 17.09 48.22
C TRP A 71 38.95 15.97 47.28
N ARG A 72 39.77 15.02 47.75
CA ARG A 72 40.20 13.87 46.96
C ARG A 72 39.05 12.89 46.74
N LEU A 73 38.21 12.71 47.76
CA LEU A 73 36.97 11.93 47.63
C LEU A 73 36.01 12.59 46.64
N ALA A 74 35.83 13.91 46.72
CA ALA A 74 35.02 14.66 45.76
C ALA A 74 35.54 14.53 44.32
N LEU A 75 36.86 14.63 44.09
CA LEU A 75 37.44 14.44 42.75
C LEU A 75 37.24 13.02 42.21
N VAL A 76 37.39 11.99 43.05
CA VAL A 76 37.13 10.60 42.64
C VAL A 76 35.66 10.41 42.29
N ILE A 77 34.74 10.97 43.07
CA ILE A 77 33.30 10.91 42.78
C ILE A 77 32.98 11.63 41.47
N VAL A 78 33.51 12.84 41.24
CA VAL A 78 33.31 13.59 40.00
C VAL A 78 33.91 12.85 38.79
N ALA A 79 35.11 12.30 38.92
CA ALA A 79 35.74 11.51 37.85
C ALA A 79 34.93 10.24 37.54
N ALA A 80 34.43 9.53 38.55
CA ALA A 80 33.57 8.37 38.36
C ALA A 80 32.24 8.74 37.72
N ALA A 81 31.62 9.86 38.12
CA ALA A 81 30.39 10.37 37.52
C ALA A 81 30.60 10.76 36.05
N MET A 82 31.69 11.47 35.72
CA MET A 82 32.05 11.78 34.34
C MET A 82 32.33 10.51 33.52
N GLY A 83 33.05 9.54 34.08
CA GLY A 83 33.30 8.26 33.43
C GLY A 83 32.02 7.48 33.14
N ALA A 84 31.11 7.42 34.12
CA ALA A 84 29.79 6.79 33.94
C ALA A 84 28.94 7.52 32.90
N LEU A 85 28.98 8.85 32.87
CA LEU A 85 28.28 9.67 31.87
C LEU A 85 28.82 9.40 30.46
N VAL A 86 30.13 9.43 30.27
CA VAL A 86 30.77 9.12 28.97
C VAL A 86 30.44 7.70 28.54
N PHE A 87 30.52 6.74 29.45
CA PHE A 87 30.14 5.35 29.16
C PHE A 87 28.67 5.23 28.75
N ALA A 88 27.76 5.89 29.45
CA ALA A 88 26.34 5.91 29.09
C ALA A 88 26.12 6.53 27.70
N MET A 89 26.78 7.66 27.39
CA MET A 89 26.70 8.28 26.06
C MET A 89 27.23 7.35 24.97
N LEU A 90 28.35 6.66 25.21
CA LEU A 90 28.91 5.69 24.26
C LEU A 90 27.96 4.52 24.02
N VAL A 91 27.35 3.99 25.08
CA VAL A 91 26.36 2.90 24.95
C VAL A 91 25.15 3.35 24.15
N VAL A 92 24.56 4.50 24.47
CA VAL A 92 23.40 5.04 23.73
C VAL A 92 23.75 5.28 22.27
N THR A 93 24.89 5.92 21.99
CA THR A 93 25.35 6.18 20.62
C THR A 93 25.58 4.89 19.83
N ALA A 94 26.17 3.87 20.47
CA ALA A 94 26.37 2.56 19.84
C ALA A 94 25.03 1.84 19.59
N PHE A 95 24.07 1.95 20.50
CA PHE A 95 22.73 1.40 20.33
C PHE A 95 22.01 2.04 19.16
N ASP A 96 21.99 3.37 19.09
CA ASP A 96 21.37 4.13 18.01
C ASP A 96 22.04 3.83 16.66
N TYR A 97 23.38 3.81 16.62
CA TYR A 97 24.12 3.49 15.39
C TYR A 97 23.80 2.09 14.88
N THR A 98 23.74 1.08 15.76
CA THR A 98 23.47 -0.32 15.38
C THR A 98 22.02 -0.58 14.94
N GLU A 99 21.17 0.43 14.97
CA GLU A 99 19.78 0.42 14.49
C GLU A 99 19.58 1.34 13.28
N SER A 100 20.63 2.04 12.86
CA SER A 100 20.62 2.92 11.68
C SER A 100 20.71 2.15 10.36
N THR A 101 20.21 2.79 9.32
CA THR A 101 20.34 2.39 7.92
C THR A 101 21.81 2.30 7.52
N ALA A 102 22.65 3.22 8.03
CA ALA A 102 24.09 3.20 7.78
C ALA A 102 24.73 1.90 8.27
N PHE A 103 24.43 1.46 9.50
CA PHE A 103 24.94 0.18 10.01
C PHE A 103 24.39 -1.01 9.22
N CYS A 104 23.08 -1.06 8.95
CA CYS A 104 22.47 -2.15 8.19
C CYS A 104 23.04 -2.26 6.76
N SER A 105 23.43 -1.13 6.15
CA SER A 105 24.02 -1.09 4.81
C SER A 105 25.45 -1.65 4.71
N THR A 106 26.13 -1.87 5.83
CA THR A 106 27.50 -2.43 5.84
C THR A 106 27.56 -3.89 5.38
N CYS A 107 26.43 -4.62 5.49
CA CYS A 107 26.34 -6.01 5.10
C CYS A 107 25.81 -6.12 3.67
N HIS A 108 26.62 -6.67 2.73
CA HIS A 108 26.18 -6.82 1.33
C HIS A 108 24.90 -7.65 1.18
N VAL A 109 24.62 -8.57 2.11
CA VAL A 109 23.41 -9.42 2.13
C VAL A 109 22.14 -8.56 2.21
N MET A 110 22.24 -7.37 2.80
CA MET A 110 21.14 -6.40 2.92
C MET A 110 20.98 -5.52 1.68
N SER A 111 21.85 -5.63 0.66
CA SER A 111 21.77 -4.75 -0.52
C SER A 111 20.39 -4.71 -1.17
N PRO A 112 19.65 -5.82 -1.36
CA PRO A 112 18.31 -5.75 -1.93
C PRO A 112 17.37 -4.89 -1.09
N GLU A 113 17.39 -5.08 0.23
CA GLU A 113 16.51 -4.39 1.16
C GLU A 113 16.86 -2.91 1.31
N VAL A 114 18.15 -2.57 1.34
CA VAL A 114 18.64 -1.19 1.40
C VAL A 114 18.33 -0.44 0.11
N THR A 115 18.54 -1.07 -1.05
CA THR A 115 18.19 -0.47 -2.35
C THR A 115 16.69 -0.23 -2.46
N ALA A 116 15.86 -1.19 -2.03
CA ALA A 116 14.41 -1.04 -2.01
C ALA A 116 13.96 0.06 -1.03
N HIS A 117 14.54 0.13 0.17
CA HIS A 117 14.27 1.17 1.17
C HIS A 117 14.56 2.57 0.63
N HIS A 118 15.73 2.78 0.01
CA HIS A 118 16.14 4.08 -0.54
C HIS A 118 15.25 4.57 -1.68
N SER A 119 14.57 3.67 -2.38
CA SER A 119 13.61 4.00 -3.44
C SER A 119 12.16 4.08 -2.95
N SER A 120 11.93 4.02 -1.63
CA SER A 120 10.60 4.01 -1.02
C SER A 120 10.18 5.35 -0.42
N PRO A 121 8.88 5.54 -0.10
CA PRO A 121 8.41 6.69 0.68
C PRO A 121 9.03 6.79 2.09
N HIS A 122 9.66 5.72 2.59
CA HIS A 122 10.30 5.64 3.90
C HIS A 122 11.83 5.76 3.84
N ALA A 123 12.40 6.18 2.71
CA ALA A 123 13.86 6.29 2.49
C ALA A 123 14.61 7.16 3.51
N ARG A 124 13.89 7.96 4.32
CA ARG A 124 14.44 8.85 5.36
C ARG A 124 14.11 8.39 6.79
N THR A 125 13.55 7.20 6.95
CA THR A 125 13.27 6.57 8.24
C THR A 125 14.27 5.46 8.48
N GLU A 126 14.87 5.40 9.68
CA GLU A 126 15.88 4.39 9.99
C GLU A 126 15.30 2.97 10.03
N CYS A 127 16.09 1.98 9.62
CA CYS A 127 15.70 0.56 9.64
C CYS A 127 15.15 0.13 11.02
N GLY A 128 15.83 0.53 12.10
CA GLY A 128 15.46 0.21 13.47
C GLY A 128 14.12 0.76 13.91
N THR A 129 13.63 1.87 13.32
CA THR A 129 12.31 2.42 13.66
C THR A 129 11.19 1.40 13.43
N CYS A 130 11.32 0.55 12.40
CA CYS A 130 10.34 -0.49 12.11
C CYS A 130 10.78 -1.87 12.64
N HIS A 131 12.06 -2.24 12.51
CA HIS A 131 12.53 -3.59 12.86
C HIS A 131 12.85 -3.79 14.35
N VAL A 132 13.03 -2.71 15.10
CA VAL A 132 13.29 -2.73 16.56
C VAL A 132 12.16 -2.01 17.31
N GLY A 133 11.72 -0.86 16.79
CA GLY A 133 10.70 -0.01 17.39
C GLY A 133 11.17 0.67 18.69
N PRO A 134 10.39 1.62 19.22
CA PRO A 134 10.75 2.36 20.43
C PRO A 134 10.83 1.47 21.68
N GLY A 135 11.73 1.83 22.59
CA GLY A 135 11.85 1.27 23.95
C GLY A 135 13.11 0.46 24.21
N ALA A 136 13.75 0.70 25.36
CA ALA A 136 15.04 0.09 25.71
C ALA A 136 14.99 -1.45 25.81
N VAL A 137 13.90 -2.01 26.33
CA VAL A 137 13.74 -3.48 26.43
C VAL A 137 13.71 -4.12 25.05
N ALA A 138 12.97 -3.53 24.11
CA ALA A 138 12.88 -4.02 22.74
C ALA A 138 14.24 -3.92 22.02
N ALA A 139 14.97 -2.81 22.20
CA ALA A 139 16.31 -2.64 21.67
C ALA A 139 17.28 -3.73 22.18
N VAL A 140 17.27 -4.02 23.49
CA VAL A 140 18.11 -5.09 24.07
C VAL A 140 17.71 -6.47 23.54
N GLN A 141 16.41 -6.78 23.51
CA GLN A 141 15.91 -8.06 23.00
C GLN A 141 16.28 -8.29 21.53
N ALA A 142 16.10 -7.26 20.69
CA ALA A 142 16.46 -7.32 19.28
C ALA A 142 17.97 -7.56 19.10
N LYS A 143 18.83 -6.87 19.88
CA LYS A 143 20.28 -7.07 19.82
C LYS A 143 20.69 -8.47 20.26
N LEU A 144 20.13 -8.99 21.35
CA LEU A 144 20.40 -10.36 21.81
C LEU A 144 19.97 -11.42 20.78
N ALA A 145 18.78 -11.24 20.18
CA ALA A 145 18.31 -12.13 19.11
C ALA A 145 19.21 -12.08 17.87
N ASN A 146 19.78 -10.91 17.57
CA ASN A 146 20.63 -10.67 16.40
C ASN A 146 22.10 -11.07 16.59
N VAL A 147 22.55 -11.40 17.81
CA VAL A 147 23.91 -11.94 18.07
C VAL A 147 24.22 -13.13 17.15
N ARG A 148 23.20 -13.92 16.79
CA ARG A 148 23.35 -15.05 15.86
C ARG A 148 23.91 -14.69 14.50
N TYR A 149 23.69 -13.45 14.05
CA TYR A 149 24.19 -13.00 12.75
C TYR A 149 25.71 -12.83 12.71
N LEU A 150 26.39 -12.82 13.87
CA LEU A 150 27.86 -12.88 13.96
C LEU A 150 28.45 -14.17 13.38
N TRP A 151 27.67 -15.26 13.31
CA TRP A 151 28.08 -16.51 12.67
C TRP A 151 27.22 -16.87 11.45
N VAL A 152 25.93 -16.53 11.43
CA VAL A 152 25.05 -16.84 10.29
C VAL A 152 25.53 -16.18 9.00
N TYR A 153 25.94 -14.90 9.03
CA TYR A 153 26.37 -14.22 7.81
C TYR A 153 27.75 -14.67 7.31
N PRO A 154 28.81 -14.73 8.14
CA PRO A 154 30.13 -15.18 7.66
C PRO A 154 30.13 -16.63 7.15
N LEU A 155 29.35 -17.52 7.79
CA LEU A 155 29.26 -18.93 7.41
C LEU A 155 28.22 -19.20 6.31
N HIS A 156 27.57 -18.16 5.77
CA HIS A 156 26.55 -18.29 4.71
C HIS A 156 25.37 -19.20 5.09
N LEU A 157 25.00 -19.22 6.37
CA LEU A 157 23.94 -20.09 6.92
C LEU A 157 22.56 -19.41 6.87
N TYR A 158 22.23 -18.80 5.73
CA TYR A 158 20.96 -18.10 5.52
C TYR A 158 20.32 -18.47 4.17
N PRO A 159 18.98 -18.49 4.10
CA PRO A 159 18.27 -18.74 2.84
C PRO A 159 18.39 -17.55 1.87
N LYS A 160 18.28 -17.84 0.57
CA LYS A 160 18.25 -16.87 -0.52
C LYS A 160 16.99 -17.11 -1.37
N PRO A 161 15.98 -16.22 -1.36
CA PRO A 161 15.92 -14.94 -0.66
C PRO A 161 15.70 -15.08 0.86
N ILE A 162 15.99 -14.01 1.60
CA ILE A 162 15.72 -13.96 3.04
C ILE A 162 14.19 -13.89 3.26
N PRO A 163 13.59 -14.74 4.10
CA PRO A 163 12.15 -14.72 4.33
C PRO A 163 11.71 -13.42 5.03
N SER A 164 10.50 -12.98 4.72
CA SER A 164 9.90 -11.82 5.38
C SER A 164 9.67 -12.13 6.88
N PRO A 165 9.91 -11.18 7.81
CA PRO A 165 9.82 -11.42 9.25
C PRO A 165 8.37 -11.40 9.77
N ILE A 166 7.50 -12.25 9.22
CA ILE A 166 6.04 -12.23 9.45
C ILE A 166 5.66 -12.46 10.93
N HIS A 167 6.54 -13.12 11.69
CA HIS A 167 6.34 -13.43 13.12
C HIS A 167 7.15 -12.54 14.07
N SER A 168 8.13 -11.79 13.56
CA SER A 168 9.11 -11.07 14.40
C SER A 168 8.93 -9.55 14.37
N LEU A 169 8.08 -9.04 13.47
CA LEU A 169 7.70 -7.64 13.48
C LEU A 169 6.88 -7.31 14.73
N ARG A 170 7.15 -6.14 15.30
CA ARG A 170 6.39 -5.64 16.43
C ARG A 170 4.98 -5.23 16.03
N PRO A 171 4.04 -5.15 16.99
CA PRO A 171 2.68 -4.71 16.73
C PRO A 171 2.64 -3.36 16.01
N VAL A 172 1.73 -3.24 15.04
CA VAL A 172 1.66 -2.08 14.12
C VAL A 172 1.36 -0.77 14.85
N GLU A 173 0.73 -0.84 16.03
CA GLU A 173 0.44 0.31 16.90
C GLU A 173 1.72 1.00 17.37
N VAL A 174 2.81 0.24 17.47
CA VAL A 174 4.11 0.71 17.96
C VAL A 174 5.05 1.14 16.83
N VAL A 175 4.94 0.53 15.65
CA VAL A 175 5.90 0.77 14.55
C VAL A 175 5.30 1.55 13.37
N CYS A 176 3.99 1.45 13.12
CA CYS A 176 3.31 2.14 12.03
C CYS A 176 2.53 3.34 12.55
N GLU A 177 1.73 3.16 13.60
CA GLU A 177 0.73 4.15 14.02
C GLU A 177 1.32 5.39 14.69
N GLN A 178 2.59 5.34 15.09
CA GLN A 178 3.34 6.50 15.58
C GLN A 178 3.47 7.61 14.50
N CYS A 179 3.36 7.23 13.22
CA CYS A 179 3.38 8.17 12.09
C CYS A 179 2.12 8.10 11.22
N HIS A 180 1.42 6.96 11.22
CA HIS A 180 0.21 6.72 10.43
C HIS A 180 -1.02 6.64 11.32
N TRP A 181 -1.71 7.76 11.54
CA TRP A 181 -2.86 7.82 12.44
C TRP A 181 -4.12 7.18 11.83
N PRO A 182 -4.58 5.99 12.30
CA PRO A 182 -5.62 5.24 11.60
C PRO A 182 -7.01 5.90 11.65
N GLN A 183 -7.29 6.68 12.70
CA GLN A 183 -8.55 7.41 12.86
C GLN A 183 -8.65 8.66 11.96
N LYS A 184 -7.60 9.00 11.21
CA LYS A 184 -7.62 10.09 10.22
C LYS A 184 -8.27 9.60 8.92
N PHE A 185 -9.18 10.40 8.37
CA PHE A 185 -9.69 10.16 7.02
C PHE A 185 -8.63 10.52 5.95
N TYR A 186 -8.43 9.63 4.99
CA TYR A 186 -7.56 9.85 3.84
C TYR A 186 -8.41 10.06 2.58
N SER A 187 -8.24 11.22 1.94
CA SER A 187 -8.95 11.56 0.72
C SER A 187 -8.65 10.60 -0.43
N ASP A 188 -9.61 10.51 -1.35
CA ASP A 188 -9.45 9.78 -2.60
C ASP A 188 -8.30 10.37 -3.43
N ARG A 189 -7.59 9.51 -4.16
CA ARG A 189 -6.44 9.91 -5.00
C ARG A 189 -6.72 9.58 -6.45
N LEU A 190 -6.55 10.56 -7.33
CA LEU A 190 -6.56 10.33 -8.77
C LEU A 190 -5.29 9.57 -9.16
N MET A 191 -5.48 8.46 -9.88
CA MET A 191 -4.42 7.61 -10.40
C MET A 191 -4.51 7.64 -11.91
N THR A 192 -3.40 7.98 -12.58
CA THR A 192 -3.25 7.87 -14.03
C THR A 192 -2.10 6.92 -14.32
N VAL A 193 -2.39 5.80 -14.98
CA VAL A 193 -1.43 4.75 -15.31
C VAL A 193 -1.23 4.74 -16.82
N ALA A 194 0.03 4.90 -17.25
CA ALA A 194 0.43 4.72 -18.64
C ALA A 194 0.90 3.29 -18.87
N SER A 195 0.53 2.70 -20.01
CA SER A 195 0.99 1.39 -20.43
C SER A 195 1.30 1.42 -21.92
N TYR A 196 2.43 0.85 -22.30
CA TYR A 196 2.90 0.81 -23.69
C TYR A 196 2.78 -0.62 -24.22
N ALA A 197 2.24 -0.76 -25.43
CA ALA A 197 2.23 -2.04 -26.13
C ALA A 197 3.64 -2.41 -26.62
N GLN A 198 3.85 -3.68 -26.92
CA GLN A 198 5.13 -4.21 -27.44
C GLN A 198 5.21 -4.18 -28.98
N ASP A 199 4.42 -3.31 -29.62
CA ASP A 199 4.46 -3.03 -31.06
C ASP A 199 5.54 -2.00 -31.39
N GLU A 200 5.77 -1.76 -32.68
CA GLU A 200 6.85 -0.87 -33.14
C GLU A 200 6.67 0.57 -32.65
N ALA A 201 5.42 1.05 -32.65
CA ALA A 201 5.05 2.38 -32.21
C ALA A 201 5.01 2.55 -30.69
N ASN A 202 5.16 1.47 -29.93
CA ASN A 202 4.91 1.41 -28.49
C ASN A 202 3.56 2.07 -28.14
N SER A 203 2.47 1.58 -28.73
CA SER A 203 1.13 2.18 -28.61
C SER A 203 0.73 2.46 -27.16
N LEU A 204 0.53 3.73 -26.82
CA LEU A 204 0.19 4.19 -25.47
C LEU A 204 -1.29 3.96 -25.15
N THR A 205 -1.55 3.28 -24.04
CA THR A 205 -2.83 3.23 -23.36
C THR A 205 -2.73 3.96 -22.03
N ARG A 206 -3.71 4.82 -21.73
CA ARG A 206 -3.85 5.50 -20.44
C ARG A 206 -5.07 4.96 -19.71
N THR A 207 -4.89 4.66 -18.44
CA THR A 207 -5.97 4.23 -17.54
C THR A 207 -6.07 5.20 -16.38
N GLU A 208 -7.26 5.72 -16.12
CA GLU A 208 -7.49 6.70 -15.06
C GLU A 208 -8.60 6.25 -14.11
N PHE A 209 -8.37 6.41 -12.80
CA PHE A 209 -9.37 6.09 -11.77
C PHE A 209 -9.07 6.85 -10.49
N MET A 210 -10.07 7.05 -9.63
CA MET A 210 -9.84 7.50 -8.26
C MET A 210 -9.77 6.30 -7.32
N LEU A 211 -8.67 6.18 -6.59
CA LEU A 211 -8.50 5.23 -5.50
C LEU A 211 -9.18 5.79 -4.24
N ARG A 212 -10.06 4.99 -3.63
CA ARG A 212 -10.81 5.34 -2.42
C ARG A 212 -10.03 4.90 -1.18
N THR A 213 -9.08 5.73 -0.77
CA THR A 213 -8.24 5.43 0.40
C THR A 213 -9.08 5.28 1.67
N GLY A 214 -9.93 6.28 1.95
CA GLY A 214 -10.90 6.22 3.04
C GLY A 214 -10.26 6.18 4.43
N GLY A 215 -10.85 5.39 5.33
CA GLY A 215 -10.52 5.38 6.77
C GLY A 215 -11.37 6.37 7.57
N GLY A 216 -10.87 6.81 8.72
CA GLY A 216 -11.62 7.64 9.68
C GLY A 216 -12.35 6.83 10.75
N SER A 217 -13.06 7.51 11.65
CA SER A 217 -13.93 6.85 12.63
C SER A 217 -15.34 6.58 12.10
N ALA A 218 -15.91 5.44 12.49
CA ALA A 218 -17.29 5.08 12.18
C ALA A 218 -18.28 6.15 12.70
N ALA A 219 -17.98 6.75 13.86
CA ALA A 219 -18.77 7.83 14.46
C ALA A 219 -18.87 9.09 13.57
N ALA A 220 -17.88 9.35 12.71
CA ALA A 220 -17.91 10.44 11.74
C ALA A 220 -18.59 10.04 10.41
N GLY A 221 -19.11 8.81 10.29
CA GLY A 221 -19.58 8.25 9.02
C GLY A 221 -18.45 7.93 8.04
N LEU A 222 -17.22 7.88 8.53
CA LEU A 222 -15.98 7.72 7.77
C LEU A 222 -15.34 6.41 8.23
N GLY A 223 -15.80 5.30 7.67
CA GLY A 223 -15.26 3.96 7.89
C GLY A 223 -15.52 3.18 6.63
N ARG A 224 -14.97 3.67 5.51
CA ARG A 224 -15.26 3.25 4.12
C ARG A 224 -13.99 3.26 3.30
N GLY A 225 -14.05 2.73 2.07
CA GLY A 225 -12.88 2.61 1.19
C GLY A 225 -11.97 1.45 1.58
N ILE A 226 -10.74 1.44 1.08
CA ILE A 226 -9.80 0.32 1.29
C ILE A 226 -9.33 0.18 2.74
N HIS A 227 -9.33 1.27 3.53
CA HIS A 227 -9.01 1.25 4.97
C HIS A 227 -10.18 0.87 5.88
N TRP A 228 -11.29 0.35 5.34
CA TRP A 228 -12.45 -0.08 6.13
C TRP A 228 -12.10 -1.00 7.31
N HIS A 229 -11.16 -1.93 7.11
CA HIS A 229 -10.72 -2.94 8.08
C HIS A 229 -10.01 -2.39 9.33
N ILE A 230 -9.58 -1.13 9.29
CA ILE A 230 -8.90 -0.47 10.41
C ILE A 230 -9.89 -0.16 11.54
N GLU A 231 -11.07 0.32 11.18
CA GLU A 231 -12.13 0.67 12.13
C GLU A 231 -13.03 -0.54 12.44
N ASN A 232 -13.16 -1.47 11.47
CA ASN A 232 -14.06 -2.62 11.56
C ASN A 232 -13.24 -3.91 11.72
N PRO A 233 -13.28 -4.55 12.90
CA PRO A 233 -12.48 -5.74 13.16
C PRO A 233 -12.74 -6.86 12.15
N VAL A 234 -11.65 -7.35 11.55
CA VAL A 234 -11.66 -8.54 10.72
C VAL A 234 -10.68 -9.55 11.28
N TYR A 235 -11.14 -10.78 11.43
CA TYR A 235 -10.34 -11.93 11.85
C TYR A 235 -10.30 -12.93 10.70
N TYR A 236 -9.17 -13.61 10.53
CA TYR A 236 -9.03 -14.60 9.48
C TYR A 236 -8.15 -15.78 9.90
N ILE A 237 -8.30 -16.88 9.18
CA ILE A 237 -7.42 -18.04 9.28
C ILE A 237 -6.73 -18.19 7.93
N ALA A 238 -5.39 -18.17 7.95
CA ALA A 238 -4.58 -18.52 6.79
C ALA A 238 -4.08 -19.96 6.90
N THR A 239 -3.90 -20.63 5.77
CA THR A 239 -3.40 -22.01 5.70
C THR A 239 -1.95 -22.12 5.21
N ASP A 240 -1.33 -20.99 4.86
CA ASP A 240 0.06 -20.88 4.45
C ASP A 240 0.79 -19.79 5.25
N GLU A 241 2.11 -19.95 5.39
CA GLU A 241 2.96 -19.02 6.14
C GLU A 241 2.96 -17.59 5.58
N LYS A 242 2.84 -17.45 4.24
CA LYS A 242 2.79 -16.15 3.56
C LYS A 242 1.41 -15.48 3.66
N ARG A 243 0.44 -16.16 4.29
CA ARG A 243 -0.95 -15.70 4.48
C ARG A 243 -1.63 -15.32 3.17
N GLN A 244 -1.41 -16.09 2.12
CA GLN A 244 -1.98 -15.85 0.80
C GLN A 244 -3.27 -16.65 0.56
N ASN A 245 -3.45 -17.78 1.24
CA ASN A 245 -4.63 -18.61 1.21
C ASN A 245 -5.43 -18.45 2.50
N ILE A 246 -6.51 -17.69 2.43
CA ILE A 246 -7.38 -17.34 3.55
C ILE A 246 -8.75 -17.96 3.30
N PRO A 247 -9.02 -19.21 3.71
CA PRO A 247 -10.31 -19.86 3.47
C PRO A 247 -11.44 -19.43 4.42
N TRP A 248 -11.12 -18.77 5.54
CA TRP A 248 -12.09 -18.38 6.56
C TRP A 248 -11.87 -16.94 7.01
N VAL A 249 -12.95 -16.17 7.07
CA VAL A 249 -12.96 -14.76 7.46
C VAL A 249 -14.14 -14.48 8.38
N GLN A 250 -13.94 -13.70 9.42
CA GLN A 250 -15.00 -13.13 10.25
C GLN A 250 -14.85 -11.61 10.23
N ALA A 251 -15.95 -10.90 9.96
CA ALA A 251 -15.99 -9.45 9.99
C ALA A 251 -17.07 -8.96 10.95
N GLU A 252 -16.78 -7.88 11.67
CA GLU A 252 -17.71 -7.23 12.59
C GLU A 252 -18.06 -5.84 12.07
N PHE A 253 -19.37 -5.58 11.92
CA PHE A 253 -19.87 -4.29 11.44
C PHE A 253 -21.20 -3.95 12.09
N ASN A 254 -21.33 -2.74 12.66
CA ASN A 254 -22.55 -2.28 13.34
C ASN A 254 -23.09 -3.27 14.40
N GLY A 255 -22.19 -3.95 15.13
CA GLY A 255 -22.54 -4.97 16.12
C GLY A 255 -22.99 -6.32 15.53
N VAL A 256 -22.94 -6.49 14.21
CA VAL A 256 -23.22 -7.75 13.53
C VAL A 256 -21.91 -8.43 13.17
N THR A 257 -21.71 -9.64 13.68
CA THR A 257 -20.60 -10.52 13.31
C THR A 257 -21.05 -11.45 12.19
N THR A 258 -20.34 -11.42 11.07
CA THR A 258 -20.59 -12.32 9.93
C THR A 258 -19.36 -13.16 9.66
N VAL A 259 -19.56 -14.47 9.53
CA VAL A 259 -18.52 -15.42 9.16
C VAL A 259 -18.70 -15.79 7.69
N TYR A 260 -17.59 -15.78 6.95
CA TYR A 260 -17.51 -16.15 5.55
C TYR A 260 -16.53 -17.32 5.39
N MET A 261 -16.92 -18.27 4.55
CA MET A 261 -16.12 -19.42 4.18
C MET A 261 -15.93 -19.45 2.66
N ALA A 262 -14.70 -19.66 2.20
CA ALA A 262 -14.44 -19.93 0.80
C ALA A 262 -15.18 -21.22 0.37
N THR A 263 -15.87 -21.20 -0.77
CA THR A 263 -16.62 -22.38 -1.26
C THR A 263 -15.74 -23.60 -1.53
N ASP A 264 -14.43 -23.41 -1.70
CA ASP A 264 -13.42 -24.45 -1.91
C ASP A 264 -12.57 -24.73 -0.66
N SER A 265 -12.98 -24.22 0.51
CA SER A 265 -12.32 -24.50 1.77
C SER A 265 -12.38 -25.99 2.14
N THR A 266 -11.27 -26.50 2.65
CA THR A 266 -11.15 -27.86 3.20
C THR A 266 -11.09 -27.87 4.73
N LEU A 267 -11.27 -26.72 5.39
CA LEU A 267 -11.18 -26.62 6.84
C LEU A 267 -12.38 -27.28 7.52
N THR A 268 -12.12 -28.15 8.50
CA THR A 268 -13.15 -28.73 9.35
C THR A 268 -13.53 -27.79 10.50
N PRO A 269 -14.73 -27.94 11.11
CA PRO A 269 -15.12 -27.17 12.29
C PRO A 269 -14.09 -27.26 13.44
N ASP A 270 -13.53 -28.45 13.69
CA ASP A 270 -12.52 -28.66 14.72
C ASP A 270 -11.20 -27.93 14.41
N GLN A 271 -10.80 -27.88 13.13
CA GLN A 271 -9.63 -27.12 12.70
C GLN A 271 -9.86 -25.62 12.89
N ILE A 272 -11.04 -25.12 12.54
CA ILE A 272 -11.40 -23.70 12.72
C ILE A 272 -11.43 -23.33 14.21
N ALA A 273 -11.94 -24.21 15.07
CA ALA A 273 -11.98 -23.98 16.51
C ALA A 273 -10.56 -23.84 17.10
N LYS A 274 -9.62 -24.68 16.66
CA LYS A 274 -8.23 -24.72 17.15
C LYS A 274 -7.29 -23.72 16.46
N ALA A 275 -7.62 -23.26 15.27
CA ALA A 275 -6.77 -22.35 14.51
C ALA A 275 -6.68 -20.97 15.17
N GLU A 276 -5.50 -20.36 15.06
CA GLU A 276 -5.28 -18.97 15.42
C GLU A 276 -6.13 -18.08 14.49
N LYS A 277 -7.05 -17.32 15.09
CA LYS A 277 -7.86 -16.32 14.38
C LYS A 277 -7.12 -15.00 14.47
N ARG A 278 -6.29 -14.74 13.47
CA ARG A 278 -5.48 -13.52 13.43
C ARG A 278 -6.38 -12.31 13.14
N LYS A 279 -6.25 -11.26 13.95
CA LYS A 279 -6.83 -9.96 13.64
C LYS A 279 -6.06 -9.31 12.49
N MET A 280 -6.77 -8.83 11.48
CA MET A 280 -6.20 -8.11 10.35
C MET A 280 -5.57 -6.80 10.80
N ASP A 281 -4.37 -6.52 10.32
CA ASP A 281 -3.63 -5.29 10.62
C ASP A 281 -3.02 -4.64 9.37
N CYS A 282 -2.30 -3.53 9.56
CA CYS A 282 -1.70 -2.76 8.47
C CYS A 282 -0.78 -3.60 7.57
N VAL A 283 0.01 -4.54 8.13
CA VAL A 283 1.00 -5.30 7.36
C VAL A 283 0.38 -6.44 6.57
N ASP A 284 -0.87 -6.82 6.85
CA ASP A 284 -1.58 -7.79 6.01
C ASP A 284 -1.85 -7.23 4.61
N CYS A 285 -1.95 -5.90 4.47
CA CYS A 285 -2.08 -5.19 3.18
C CYS A 285 -0.78 -4.47 2.75
N HIS A 286 -0.12 -3.75 3.66
CA HIS A 286 1.12 -3.02 3.43
C HIS A 286 2.37 -3.88 3.70
N ASN A 287 2.36 -5.13 3.25
CA ASN A 287 3.39 -6.13 3.55
C ASN A 287 4.77 -5.85 2.92
N ARG A 288 4.89 -4.79 2.10
CA ARG A 288 6.12 -4.29 1.49
C ARG A 288 6.26 -2.77 1.64
N ALA A 289 5.89 -2.21 2.79
CA ALA A 289 5.79 -0.76 2.99
C ALA A 289 7.06 0.05 2.62
N THR A 290 8.25 -0.51 2.87
CA THR A 290 9.55 0.10 2.53
C THR A 290 10.35 -0.74 1.53
N HIS A 291 10.17 -2.05 1.52
CA HIS A 291 10.88 -2.97 0.63
C HIS A 291 10.15 -3.15 -0.72
N LEU A 292 10.09 -2.05 -1.49
CA LEU A 292 9.36 -1.97 -2.75
C LEU A 292 10.12 -2.57 -3.95
N PHE A 293 10.12 -3.90 -4.06
CA PHE A 293 10.59 -4.59 -5.28
C PHE A 293 9.54 -4.49 -6.39
N ARG A 294 9.62 -3.42 -7.20
CA ARG A 294 8.64 -3.07 -8.24
C ARG A 294 8.72 -4.02 -9.44
N ASN A 295 7.58 -4.25 -10.12
CA ASN A 295 7.58 -4.97 -11.39
C ASN A 295 8.39 -4.17 -12.43
N PRO A 296 9.45 -4.74 -13.03
CA PRO A 296 10.30 -4.03 -14.00
C PRO A 296 9.52 -3.50 -15.21
N ASP A 297 8.46 -4.20 -15.62
CA ASP A 297 7.63 -3.78 -16.75
C ASP A 297 6.85 -2.49 -16.45
N THR A 298 6.36 -2.36 -15.20
CA THR A 298 5.73 -1.13 -14.71
C THR A 298 6.74 0.02 -14.63
N ALA A 299 7.94 -0.25 -14.10
CA ALA A 299 9.01 0.75 -14.05
C ALA A 299 9.44 1.21 -15.46
N LEU A 300 9.47 0.30 -16.44
CA LEU A 300 9.70 0.64 -17.84
C LEU A 300 8.60 1.54 -18.41
N ASN A 301 7.32 1.22 -18.18
CA ASN A 301 6.22 2.09 -18.62
C ASN A 301 6.33 3.50 -18.03
N GLU A 302 6.72 3.63 -16.76
CA GLU A 302 6.91 4.93 -16.12
C GLU A 302 8.11 5.70 -16.68
N ALA A 303 9.21 5.01 -16.94
CA ALA A 303 10.39 5.61 -17.58
C ALA A 303 10.09 6.09 -19.00
N MET A 304 9.21 5.39 -19.74
CA MET A 304 8.72 5.85 -21.04
C MET A 304 7.75 7.02 -20.90
N ALA A 305 6.84 6.97 -19.93
CA ALA A 305 5.82 8.01 -19.71
C ALA A 305 6.41 9.34 -19.24
N ASN A 306 7.47 9.31 -18.44
CA ASN A 306 8.15 10.51 -17.96
C ASN A 306 9.27 11.00 -18.89
N GLY A 307 9.51 10.32 -20.02
CA GLY A 307 10.50 10.70 -21.03
C GLY A 307 11.96 10.34 -20.71
N THR A 308 12.23 9.61 -19.62
CA THR A 308 13.58 9.10 -19.33
C THR A 308 14.04 8.08 -20.37
N ILE A 309 13.08 7.32 -20.91
CA ILE A 309 13.23 6.50 -22.12
C ILE A 309 12.37 7.14 -23.20
N ALA A 310 12.98 7.45 -24.35
CA ALA A 310 12.23 7.99 -25.46
C ALA A 310 11.25 6.93 -26.03
N ALA A 311 9.95 7.16 -25.84
CA ALA A 311 8.91 6.18 -26.15
C ALA A 311 8.68 5.98 -27.66
N ASP A 312 9.24 6.85 -28.50
CA ASP A 312 9.20 6.79 -29.96
C ASP A 312 10.37 5.99 -30.57
N LEU A 313 11.22 5.38 -29.74
CA LEU A 313 12.22 4.42 -30.21
C LEU A 313 11.53 3.10 -30.61
N PRO A 314 11.70 2.63 -31.86
CA PRO A 314 11.02 1.44 -32.36
C PRO A 314 11.22 0.21 -31.47
N TYR A 315 10.12 -0.39 -31.00
CA TYR A 315 10.13 -1.59 -30.15
C TYR A 315 10.85 -1.48 -28.79
N ILE A 316 11.15 -0.28 -28.29
CA ILE A 316 11.85 -0.15 -26.99
C ILE A 316 11.10 -0.81 -25.85
N LYS A 317 9.76 -0.80 -25.86
CA LYS A 317 8.94 -1.50 -24.87
C LYS A 317 9.17 -3.00 -24.95
N ARG A 318 9.13 -3.58 -26.14
CA ARG A 318 9.34 -5.01 -26.37
C ARG A 318 10.73 -5.45 -25.91
N GLU A 319 11.77 -4.77 -26.40
CA GLU A 319 13.15 -5.13 -26.07
C GLU A 319 13.48 -4.90 -24.60
N GLY A 320 13.01 -3.79 -24.02
CA GLY A 320 13.17 -3.50 -22.60
C GLY A 320 12.49 -4.54 -21.71
N SER A 321 11.22 -4.87 -21.97
CA SER A 321 10.50 -5.90 -21.21
C SER A 321 11.18 -7.27 -21.32
N ARG A 322 11.66 -7.64 -22.52
CA ARG A 322 12.35 -8.91 -22.77
C ARG A 322 13.58 -9.06 -21.88
N VAL A 323 14.44 -8.04 -21.80
CA VAL A 323 15.67 -8.11 -21.00
C VAL A 323 15.41 -7.95 -19.50
N LEU A 324 14.41 -7.17 -19.09
CA LEU A 324 14.13 -6.91 -17.67
C LEU A 324 13.41 -8.06 -16.95
N LEU A 325 12.56 -8.81 -17.67
CA LEU A 325 11.76 -9.90 -17.10
C LEU A 325 12.47 -11.26 -17.16
N GLN A 326 13.65 -11.34 -17.80
CA GLN A 326 14.46 -12.54 -17.84
C GLN A 326 15.21 -12.77 -16.51
N THR A 327 15.46 -14.05 -16.20
CA THR A 327 16.35 -14.45 -15.09
C THR A 327 17.79 -14.53 -15.57
N TYR A 328 18.71 -13.97 -14.79
CA TYR A 328 20.16 -14.00 -15.02
C TYR A 328 20.88 -14.62 -13.83
N ALA A 329 22.07 -15.17 -14.08
CA ALA A 329 22.92 -15.71 -13.01
C ALA A 329 23.63 -14.60 -12.22
N SER A 330 23.90 -13.44 -12.84
CA SER A 330 24.51 -12.30 -12.16
C SER A 330 24.06 -10.94 -12.72
N GLU A 331 24.33 -9.89 -11.95
CA GLU A 331 24.11 -8.50 -12.34
C GLU A 331 24.95 -8.10 -13.56
N GLN A 332 26.18 -8.65 -13.69
CA GLN A 332 27.03 -8.38 -14.85
C GLN A 332 26.48 -9.02 -16.13
N GLU A 333 25.93 -10.23 -16.02
CA GLU A 333 25.27 -10.90 -17.14
C GLU A 333 24.04 -10.10 -17.60
N ALA A 334 23.20 -9.68 -16.65
CA ALA A 334 22.04 -8.83 -16.93
C ALA A 334 22.46 -7.50 -17.58
N ALA A 335 23.48 -6.82 -17.03
CA ALA A 335 23.98 -5.58 -17.59
C ALA A 335 24.46 -5.72 -19.04
N LYS A 336 25.15 -6.83 -19.35
CA LYS A 336 25.59 -7.15 -20.72
C LYS A 336 24.41 -7.46 -21.64
N ALA A 337 23.43 -8.23 -21.18
CA ALA A 337 22.23 -8.55 -21.96
C ALA A 337 21.40 -7.29 -22.28
N ILE A 338 21.26 -6.38 -21.32
CA ILE A 338 20.59 -5.10 -21.50
C ILE A 338 21.38 -4.20 -22.47
N ALA A 339 22.71 -4.16 -22.37
CA ALA A 339 23.56 -3.41 -23.30
C ALA A 339 23.43 -3.88 -24.76
N GLY A 340 23.13 -5.17 -24.97
CA GLY A 340 22.88 -5.75 -26.29
C GLY A 340 21.68 -5.14 -27.06
N ILE A 341 20.85 -4.32 -26.41
CA ILE A 341 19.81 -3.54 -27.11
C ILE A 341 20.43 -2.57 -28.12
N GLU A 342 21.64 -2.05 -27.89
CA GLU A 342 22.33 -1.23 -28.89
C GLU A 342 22.58 -2.00 -30.19
N ASP A 343 22.94 -3.28 -30.09
CA ASP A 343 23.18 -4.13 -31.26
C ASP A 343 21.89 -4.43 -32.03
N PHE A 344 20.76 -4.57 -31.32
CA PHE A 344 19.45 -4.67 -31.95
C PHE A 344 19.17 -3.45 -32.84
N TYR A 345 19.40 -2.23 -32.35
CA TYR A 345 19.21 -1.03 -33.16
C TYR A 345 20.23 -0.91 -34.28
N ARG A 346 21.50 -1.27 -34.03
CA ARG A 346 22.54 -1.26 -35.07
C ARG A 346 22.20 -2.19 -36.24
N ALA A 347 21.64 -3.36 -35.94
CA ALA A 347 21.31 -4.37 -36.94
C ALA A 347 19.98 -4.11 -37.67
N ASN A 348 18.92 -3.70 -36.94
CA ASN A 348 17.56 -3.64 -37.49
C ASN A 348 17.10 -2.21 -37.83
N TYR A 349 17.71 -1.19 -37.22
CA TYR A 349 17.35 0.22 -37.41
C TYR A 349 18.60 1.11 -37.55
N PRO A 350 19.49 0.86 -38.54
CA PRO A 350 20.77 1.55 -38.66
C PRO A 350 20.64 3.08 -38.76
N ASP A 351 19.60 3.57 -39.44
CA ASP A 351 19.33 5.01 -39.54
C ASP A 351 18.93 5.63 -38.20
N VAL A 352 18.12 4.93 -37.41
CA VAL A 352 17.75 5.35 -36.04
C VAL A 352 18.98 5.32 -35.16
N TYR A 353 19.79 4.25 -35.24
CA TYR A 353 21.03 4.12 -34.49
C TYR A 353 21.97 5.30 -34.78
N ALA A 354 22.20 5.64 -36.04
CA ALA A 354 23.09 6.73 -36.45
C ALA A 354 22.61 8.11 -35.97
N LYS A 355 21.30 8.36 -35.97
CA LYS A 355 20.72 9.67 -35.61
C LYS A 355 20.42 9.82 -34.11
N ARG A 356 20.11 8.72 -33.43
CA ARG A 356 19.59 8.69 -32.06
C ARG A 356 20.41 7.82 -31.12
N THR A 357 21.71 7.68 -31.37
CA THR A 357 22.62 6.91 -30.51
C THR A 357 22.54 7.34 -29.04
N ALA A 358 22.39 8.64 -28.77
CA ALA A 358 22.29 9.17 -27.42
C ALA A 358 21.04 8.67 -26.69
N ASP A 359 19.88 8.68 -27.35
CA ASP A 359 18.61 8.21 -26.77
C ASP A 359 18.64 6.71 -26.51
N ILE A 360 19.24 5.93 -27.42
CA ILE A 360 19.40 4.48 -27.26
C ILE A 360 20.30 4.17 -26.06
N LYS A 361 21.43 4.87 -25.92
CA LYS A 361 22.34 4.72 -24.77
C LYS A 361 21.67 5.13 -23.45
N ALA A 362 20.92 6.22 -23.45
CA ALA A 362 20.13 6.65 -22.30
C ALA A 362 19.08 5.60 -21.92
N ALA A 363 18.41 4.99 -22.90
CA ALA A 363 17.46 3.91 -22.68
C ALA A 363 18.13 2.68 -22.05
N VAL A 364 19.27 2.24 -22.59
CA VAL A 364 20.06 1.13 -22.03
C VAL A 364 20.48 1.41 -20.58
N ALA A 365 21.03 2.60 -20.31
CA ALA A 365 21.43 2.98 -18.95
C ALA A 365 20.23 2.99 -17.98
N THR A 366 19.08 3.47 -18.43
CA THR A 366 17.84 3.49 -17.63
C THR A 366 17.33 2.07 -17.36
N LEU A 367 17.37 1.18 -18.35
CA LEU A 367 17.00 -0.23 -18.18
C LEU A 367 17.94 -0.94 -17.19
N GLN A 368 19.25 -0.69 -17.26
CA GLN A 368 20.20 -1.21 -16.26
C GLN A 368 19.89 -0.68 -14.85
N ALA A 369 19.55 0.61 -14.72
CA ALA A 369 19.14 1.19 -13.44
C ALA A 369 17.85 0.56 -12.90
N ILE A 370 16.85 0.31 -13.76
CA ILE A 370 15.62 -0.40 -13.39
C ILE A 370 15.96 -1.81 -12.88
N PHE A 371 16.81 -2.55 -13.59
CA PHE A 371 17.22 -3.90 -13.16
C PHE A 371 17.86 -3.88 -11.77
N ASN A 372 18.80 -2.96 -11.54
CA ASN A 372 19.57 -2.85 -10.29
C ASN A 372 18.73 -2.49 -9.05
N VAL A 373 17.47 -2.07 -9.21
CA VAL A 373 16.56 -1.78 -8.09
C VAL A 373 15.38 -2.75 -8.00
N THR A 374 15.28 -3.71 -8.93
CA THR A 374 14.14 -4.64 -9.01
C THR A 374 14.54 -6.11 -8.93
N GLN A 375 15.77 -6.45 -9.30
CA GLN A 375 16.28 -7.82 -9.39
C GLN A 375 17.69 -7.89 -8.79
N PHE A 376 17.94 -8.89 -7.95
CA PHE A 376 19.22 -9.13 -7.27
C PHE A 376 19.58 -10.62 -7.34
N PRO A 377 20.14 -11.09 -8.47
CA PRO A 377 20.54 -12.48 -8.68
C PRO A 377 21.34 -13.09 -7.52
N PHE A 378 22.30 -12.36 -6.93
CA PHE A 378 23.16 -12.91 -5.87
C PHE A 378 22.42 -13.35 -4.58
N MET A 379 21.20 -12.80 -4.37
CA MET A 379 20.30 -13.12 -3.25
C MET A 379 19.02 -13.84 -3.67
N ASN A 380 18.86 -14.20 -4.95
CA ASN A 380 17.62 -14.72 -5.51
C ASN A 380 16.40 -13.82 -5.19
N VAL A 381 16.62 -12.51 -5.06
CA VAL A 381 15.54 -11.54 -4.84
C VAL A 381 15.11 -10.99 -6.18
N THR A 382 13.81 -11.09 -6.43
CA THR A 382 13.15 -10.59 -7.62
C THR A 382 11.92 -9.79 -7.19
N TRP A 383 11.33 -9.05 -8.13
CA TRP A 383 10.04 -8.39 -7.90
C TRP A 383 8.93 -9.36 -7.44
N GLN A 384 9.09 -10.67 -7.71
CA GLN A 384 8.15 -11.75 -7.34
C GLN A 384 8.51 -12.48 -6.03
N SER A 385 9.71 -12.30 -5.48
CA SER A 385 10.20 -13.14 -4.37
C SER A 385 9.33 -13.04 -3.11
N HIS A 386 8.87 -11.83 -2.80
CA HIS A 386 7.89 -11.58 -1.74
C HIS A 386 6.49 -11.40 -2.35
N THR A 387 5.39 -11.46 -1.62
CA THR A 387 4.09 -11.05 -2.18
C THR A 387 3.89 -9.55 -2.01
N ASN A 388 3.09 -8.89 -2.83
CA ASN A 388 2.70 -7.49 -2.63
C ASN A 388 1.17 -7.38 -2.56
N ASN A 389 0.63 -7.05 -1.38
CA ASN A 389 -0.81 -7.13 -1.15
C ASN A 389 -1.56 -5.81 -1.39
N ILE A 390 -0.88 -4.74 -1.83
CA ILE A 390 -1.49 -3.39 -1.98
C ILE A 390 -2.43 -3.25 -3.19
N GLY A 391 -2.46 -4.23 -4.09
CA GLY A 391 -3.27 -4.20 -5.31
C GLY A 391 -3.54 -5.60 -5.85
N HIS A 392 -4.21 -5.69 -7.00
CA HIS A 392 -4.77 -6.95 -7.51
C HIS A 392 -4.34 -7.31 -8.95
N THR A 393 -3.34 -6.62 -9.51
CA THR A 393 -2.89 -6.85 -10.90
C THR A 393 -1.84 -7.96 -11.01
N ASN A 394 -0.85 -7.94 -10.12
CA ASN A 394 0.29 -8.88 -10.14
C ASN A 394 0.21 -9.96 -9.05
N PHE A 395 -0.57 -9.72 -8.00
CA PHE A 395 -0.71 -10.53 -6.80
C PHE A 395 -2.18 -10.52 -6.36
N PRO A 396 -2.65 -11.47 -5.55
CA PRO A 396 -4.05 -11.54 -5.15
C PRO A 396 -4.50 -10.36 -4.29
N GLY A 397 -3.64 -9.82 -3.42
CA GLY A 397 -3.95 -8.65 -2.60
C GLY A 397 -5.24 -8.80 -1.79
N CYS A 398 -6.18 -7.87 -1.98
CA CYS A 398 -7.50 -7.91 -1.33
C CYS A 398 -8.35 -9.11 -1.79
N TRP A 399 -8.14 -9.64 -2.99
CA TRP A 399 -8.87 -10.81 -3.51
C TRP A 399 -8.46 -12.13 -2.83
N ARG A 400 -7.61 -12.10 -1.79
CA ARG A 400 -7.49 -13.26 -0.89
C ARG A 400 -8.79 -13.52 -0.11
N CYS A 401 -9.63 -12.49 0.06
CA CYS A 401 -10.95 -12.56 0.69
C CYS A 401 -12.06 -12.02 -0.24
N HIS A 402 -11.80 -10.93 -0.95
CA HIS A 402 -12.77 -10.27 -1.86
C HIS A 402 -12.79 -10.94 -3.25
N ASP A 403 -13.00 -12.26 -3.29
CA ASP A 403 -12.91 -13.07 -4.51
C ASP A 403 -14.27 -13.54 -5.05
N GLY A 404 -15.34 -13.23 -4.34
CA GLY A 404 -16.71 -13.63 -4.70
C GLY A 404 -17.05 -15.08 -4.40
N LYS A 405 -16.11 -15.87 -3.85
CA LYS A 405 -16.34 -17.25 -3.40
C LYS A 405 -16.34 -17.40 -1.87
N HIS A 406 -16.05 -16.34 -1.14
CA HIS A 406 -16.27 -16.27 0.31
C HIS A 406 -17.72 -15.96 0.63
N LEU A 407 -18.45 -16.96 1.11
CA LEU A 407 -19.89 -16.87 1.37
C LEU A 407 -20.20 -17.01 2.87
N SER A 408 -21.16 -16.22 3.34
CA SER A 408 -21.82 -16.40 4.62
C SER A 408 -22.85 -17.55 4.57
N SER A 409 -23.43 -17.88 5.73
CA SER A 409 -24.45 -18.94 5.85
C SER A 409 -25.72 -18.68 5.04
N ASP A 410 -26.04 -17.41 4.77
CA ASP A 410 -27.15 -16.97 3.92
C ASP A 410 -26.74 -16.71 2.45
N ASN A 411 -25.57 -17.23 2.05
CA ASN A 411 -24.99 -17.13 0.71
C ASN A 411 -24.69 -15.69 0.24
N GLN A 412 -24.48 -14.76 1.17
CA GLN A 412 -23.97 -13.43 0.80
C GLN A 412 -22.45 -13.50 0.65
N ALA A 413 -21.94 -12.92 -0.43
CA ALA A 413 -20.50 -12.87 -0.66
C ALA A 413 -19.86 -11.71 0.10
N ILE A 414 -18.56 -11.83 0.39
CA ILE A 414 -17.77 -10.63 0.69
C ILE A 414 -17.79 -9.75 -0.58
N ARG A 415 -18.34 -8.54 -0.43
CA ARG A 415 -18.51 -7.57 -1.52
C ARG A 415 -17.19 -7.33 -2.26
N LEU A 416 -17.21 -7.34 -3.59
CA LEU A 416 -16.00 -7.18 -4.43
C LEU A 416 -16.18 -6.18 -5.57
N GLU A 417 -17.28 -5.43 -5.57
CA GLU A 417 -17.59 -4.41 -6.55
C GLU A 417 -16.44 -3.39 -6.61
N CYS A 418 -15.91 -3.12 -7.81
CA CYS A 418 -14.70 -2.32 -7.97
C CYS A 418 -14.83 -0.93 -7.33
N ASN A 419 -16.03 -0.33 -7.41
CA ASN A 419 -16.39 0.98 -6.84
C ASN A 419 -16.25 1.07 -5.31
N ILE A 420 -16.04 -0.03 -4.61
CA ILE A 420 -15.72 -0.06 -3.18
C ILE A 420 -14.28 0.42 -2.95
N CYS A 421 -13.35 0.01 -3.81
CA CYS A 421 -11.92 0.30 -3.69
C CYS A 421 -11.50 1.48 -4.55
N HIS A 422 -12.04 1.61 -5.77
CA HIS A 422 -11.71 2.67 -6.70
C HIS A 422 -12.86 2.90 -7.70
N THR A 423 -12.96 4.07 -8.33
CA THR A 423 -13.92 4.25 -9.43
C THR A 423 -13.65 3.28 -10.58
N ILE A 424 -14.68 2.98 -11.38
CA ILE A 424 -14.48 2.18 -12.60
C ILE A 424 -13.42 2.85 -13.49
N PRO A 425 -12.32 2.16 -13.84
CA PRO A 425 -11.25 2.76 -14.60
C PRO A 425 -11.71 3.23 -15.98
N GLN A 426 -11.32 4.43 -16.37
CA GLN A 426 -11.51 4.97 -17.71
C GLN A 426 -10.25 4.69 -18.52
N VAL A 427 -10.42 4.08 -19.70
CA VAL A 427 -9.30 3.68 -20.56
C VAL A 427 -9.35 4.47 -21.86
N ALA A 428 -8.20 5.00 -22.26
CA ALA A 428 -8.01 5.62 -23.57
C ALA A 428 -6.85 4.95 -24.30
N GLY A 429 -7.13 4.48 -25.51
CA GLY A 429 -6.10 3.97 -26.43
C GLY A 429 -5.29 5.09 -27.08
N PRO A 430 -4.37 4.74 -28.01
CA PRO A 430 -3.46 5.68 -28.65
C PRO A 430 -4.19 6.85 -29.32
N GLY A 431 -3.75 8.07 -29.01
CA GLY A 431 -4.30 9.30 -29.59
C GLY A 431 -5.73 9.65 -29.17
N LYS A 432 -6.34 8.90 -28.23
CA LYS A 432 -7.68 9.18 -27.71
C LYS A 432 -7.60 9.98 -26.40
N ALA A 433 -8.58 10.85 -26.18
CA ALA A 433 -8.74 11.54 -24.91
C ALA A 433 -9.27 10.56 -23.85
N LEU A 434 -8.83 10.73 -22.60
CA LEU A 434 -9.42 10.01 -21.47
C LEU A 434 -10.86 10.48 -21.25
N PRO A 435 -11.82 9.55 -21.13
CA PRO A 435 -13.15 9.89 -20.65
C PRO A 435 -13.08 10.53 -19.25
N PRO A 436 -13.97 11.47 -18.93
CA PRO A 436 -14.01 12.07 -17.61
C PRO A 436 -14.35 11.03 -16.54
N ILE A 437 -13.63 11.04 -15.42
CA ILE A 437 -13.99 10.21 -14.27
C ILE A 437 -15.27 10.77 -13.66
N THR A 438 -16.30 9.95 -13.64
CA THR A 438 -17.54 10.27 -12.95
C THR A 438 -17.39 9.93 -11.48
N THR A 439 -17.32 10.95 -10.62
CA THR A 439 -17.40 10.78 -9.17
C THR A 439 -18.87 10.61 -8.80
N SER A 440 -19.45 9.43 -9.09
CA SER A 440 -20.91 9.22 -8.93
C SER A 440 -21.37 9.59 -7.51
N THR A 441 -22.21 10.62 -7.42
CA THR A 441 -22.93 11.07 -6.22
C THR A 441 -24.43 10.84 -6.33
N GLY A 442 -24.90 10.18 -7.41
CA GLY A 442 -26.30 9.84 -7.62
C GLY A 442 -26.77 8.64 -6.81
N PRO A 443 -28.10 8.44 -6.66
CA PRO A 443 -28.65 7.29 -5.97
C PRO A 443 -28.30 5.98 -6.70
N GLU A 444 -27.45 5.17 -6.06
CA GLU A 444 -27.10 3.83 -6.54
C GLU A 444 -28.31 2.89 -6.43
N PRO A 445 -28.71 2.20 -7.53
CA PRO A 445 -29.79 1.22 -7.50
C PRO A 445 -29.51 0.07 -6.53
N ALA A 446 -30.57 -0.52 -5.96
CA ALA A 446 -30.42 -1.64 -5.03
C ALA A 446 -29.63 -2.82 -5.61
N SER A 447 -29.73 -3.06 -6.93
CA SER A 447 -28.97 -4.10 -7.64
C SER A 447 -27.45 -3.97 -7.48
N HIS A 448 -26.93 -2.75 -7.43
CA HIS A 448 -25.49 -2.47 -7.33
C HIS A 448 -24.97 -2.58 -5.88
N LYS A 449 -25.87 -2.71 -4.91
CA LYS A 449 -25.53 -2.92 -3.50
C LYS A 449 -25.52 -4.40 -3.11
N THR A 450 -25.89 -5.28 -4.03
CA THR A 450 -25.93 -6.72 -3.80
C THR A 450 -24.53 -7.32 -3.81
N THR A 451 -24.26 -8.22 -2.88
CA THR A 451 -22.94 -8.88 -2.76
C THR A 451 -22.57 -9.74 -3.97
N SER A 452 -23.57 -10.16 -4.75
CA SER A 452 -23.43 -10.99 -5.95
C SER A 452 -23.36 -10.19 -7.26
N TRP A 453 -23.43 -8.86 -7.24
CA TRP A 453 -23.58 -8.04 -8.46
C TRP A 453 -22.54 -8.34 -9.55
N LEU A 454 -21.27 -8.54 -9.17
CA LEU A 454 -20.20 -8.85 -10.13
C LEU A 454 -20.36 -10.21 -10.82
N SER A 455 -21.06 -11.15 -10.21
CA SER A 455 -21.47 -12.38 -10.88
C SER A 455 -22.78 -12.20 -11.64
N ASP A 456 -23.73 -11.46 -11.08
CA ASP A 456 -25.10 -11.34 -11.56
C ASP A 456 -25.28 -10.42 -12.78
N HIS A 457 -24.45 -9.38 -12.94
CA HIS A 457 -24.60 -8.41 -14.04
C HIS A 457 -24.51 -9.06 -15.42
N ARG A 458 -23.91 -10.26 -15.53
CA ARG A 458 -23.88 -11.05 -16.77
C ARG A 458 -25.26 -11.57 -17.19
N TYR A 459 -26.25 -11.54 -16.30
CA TYR A 459 -27.63 -11.97 -16.53
C TYR A 459 -28.66 -10.88 -16.23
N LYS A 460 -28.32 -9.92 -15.35
CA LYS A 460 -29.22 -8.87 -14.86
C LYS A 460 -28.86 -7.50 -15.48
N PHE A 461 -29.07 -7.36 -16.78
CA PHE A 461 -28.91 -6.10 -17.50
C PHE A 461 -30.07 -5.89 -18.48
N ASP A 462 -30.69 -4.72 -18.43
CA ASP A 462 -31.87 -4.35 -19.22
C ASP A 462 -31.81 -2.86 -19.65
N ALA A 463 -32.89 -2.36 -20.25
CA ALA A 463 -32.95 -0.99 -20.76
C ALA A 463 -32.77 0.08 -19.67
N THR A 464 -33.09 -0.22 -18.41
CA THR A 464 -33.02 0.76 -17.33
C THR A 464 -31.59 1.19 -17.06
N CYS A 465 -30.61 0.33 -17.36
CA CYS A 465 -29.17 0.61 -17.23
C CYS A 465 -28.75 1.82 -18.08
N ALA A 466 -29.37 2.00 -19.25
CA ALA A 466 -29.08 3.11 -20.18
C ALA A 466 -29.41 4.49 -19.60
N THR A 467 -30.18 4.55 -18.50
CA THR A 467 -30.51 5.79 -17.80
C THR A 467 -29.29 6.44 -17.15
N CYS A 468 -28.28 5.64 -16.76
CA CYS A 468 -27.14 6.11 -16.00
C CYS A 468 -25.80 5.92 -16.73
N HIS A 469 -25.65 4.83 -17.48
CA HIS A 469 -24.40 4.50 -18.16
C HIS A 469 -24.64 3.98 -19.58
N THR A 470 -23.64 4.06 -20.44
CA THR A 470 -23.71 3.54 -21.80
C THR A 470 -23.67 2.01 -21.78
N VAL A 471 -24.55 1.37 -22.55
CA VAL A 471 -24.78 -0.09 -22.50
C VAL A 471 -24.38 -0.82 -23.79
N SER A 472 -23.69 -0.13 -24.70
CA SER A 472 -23.39 -0.69 -26.02
C SER A 472 -22.33 -1.78 -25.99
N ASN A 473 -22.44 -2.76 -26.91
CA ASN A 473 -21.50 -3.88 -27.04
C ASN A 473 -21.17 -4.57 -25.68
N PRO A 474 -22.18 -5.04 -24.92
CA PRO A 474 -21.96 -5.59 -23.59
C PRO A 474 -21.02 -6.80 -23.62
N GLY A 475 -20.01 -6.79 -22.73
CA GLY A 475 -18.97 -7.81 -22.67
C GLY A 475 -17.84 -7.61 -23.69
N GLY A 476 -17.93 -6.61 -24.57
CA GLY A 476 -16.82 -6.18 -25.42
C GLY A 476 -15.68 -5.53 -24.63
N SER A 477 -14.59 -5.20 -25.30
CA SER A 477 -13.38 -4.61 -24.68
C SER A 477 -12.83 -3.43 -25.50
N ASP A 478 -13.68 -2.77 -26.26
CA ASP A 478 -13.33 -1.69 -27.19
C ASP A 478 -13.44 -0.29 -26.58
N ASN A 479 -13.88 -0.18 -25.31
CA ASN A 479 -14.11 1.08 -24.60
C ASN A 479 -15.14 2.01 -25.27
N THR A 480 -16.03 1.47 -26.11
CA THR A 480 -17.15 2.24 -26.67
C THR A 480 -18.25 2.54 -25.66
N SER A 481 -18.33 1.78 -24.56
CA SER A 481 -19.29 1.97 -23.49
C SER A 481 -18.78 1.53 -22.12
N PHE A 482 -19.58 1.76 -21.09
CA PHE A 482 -19.37 1.19 -19.76
C PHE A 482 -19.36 -0.35 -19.80
N CYS A 483 -20.30 -0.96 -20.54
CA CYS A 483 -20.40 -2.41 -20.66
C CYS A 483 -19.35 -3.04 -21.57
N SER A 484 -18.63 -2.24 -22.37
CA SER A 484 -17.53 -2.69 -23.22
C SER A 484 -16.15 -2.20 -22.75
N ASN A 485 -16.06 -1.81 -21.47
CA ASN A 485 -14.85 -1.29 -20.86
C ASN A 485 -13.75 -2.37 -20.80
N SER A 486 -12.60 -2.08 -21.41
CA SER A 486 -11.47 -3.00 -21.52
C SER A 486 -10.77 -3.24 -20.18
N ALA A 487 -10.85 -2.32 -19.22
CA ALA A 487 -10.36 -2.58 -17.86
C ALA A 487 -11.18 -3.68 -17.17
N CYS A 488 -12.47 -3.81 -17.54
CA CYS A 488 -13.39 -4.81 -17.01
C CYS A 488 -13.33 -6.14 -17.79
N HIS A 489 -13.54 -6.07 -19.11
CA HIS A 489 -13.73 -7.25 -19.97
C HIS A 489 -12.50 -7.61 -20.81
N GLY A 490 -11.50 -6.74 -20.88
CA GLY A 490 -10.20 -7.00 -21.52
C GLY A 490 -9.15 -7.58 -20.57
N SER A 491 -9.46 -7.68 -19.27
CA SER A 491 -8.55 -8.18 -18.23
C SER A 491 -8.79 -9.66 -17.91
N GLN A 492 -7.70 -10.41 -17.67
CA GLN A 492 -7.81 -11.76 -17.11
C GLN A 492 -7.92 -11.69 -15.58
N TRP A 493 -9.09 -12.04 -15.04
CA TRP A 493 -9.35 -12.04 -13.59
C TRP A 493 -8.80 -13.31 -12.92
N LYS A 494 -7.47 -13.35 -12.68
CA LYS A 494 -6.77 -14.54 -12.18
C LYS A 494 -7.15 -14.97 -10.75
N TYR A 495 -7.41 -14.03 -9.84
CA TYR A 495 -7.65 -14.33 -8.42
C TYR A 495 -9.10 -14.10 -7.97
N ILE A 496 -10.04 -13.93 -8.90
CA ILE A 496 -11.46 -13.83 -8.57
C ILE A 496 -12.18 -15.13 -8.99
N GLY A 497 -13.04 -15.64 -8.11
CA GLY A 497 -13.78 -16.88 -8.27
C GLY A 497 -15.18 -16.71 -8.89
N LEU A 498 -15.45 -15.72 -9.76
CA LEU A 498 -16.80 -15.46 -10.30
C LEU A 498 -17.38 -16.59 -11.18
N ASN A 499 -16.60 -17.62 -11.46
CA ASN A 499 -17.02 -18.81 -12.19
C ASN A 499 -16.98 -20.10 -11.33
N ALA A 500 -16.72 -19.98 -10.02
CA ALA A 500 -16.79 -21.12 -9.12
C ALA A 500 -18.19 -21.78 -9.21
N PRO A 501 -18.31 -23.12 -9.17
CA PRO A 501 -19.58 -23.81 -9.41
C PRO A 501 -20.73 -23.30 -8.53
N LYS A 502 -20.48 -23.08 -7.24
CA LYS A 502 -21.50 -22.56 -6.32
C LYS A 502 -21.95 -21.14 -6.69
N ILE A 503 -21.02 -20.30 -7.14
CA ILE A 503 -21.33 -18.92 -7.57
C ILE A 503 -22.13 -18.92 -8.87
N ARG A 504 -21.81 -19.83 -9.80
CA ARG A 504 -22.59 -20.03 -11.03
C ARG A 504 -24.01 -20.50 -10.72
N GLU A 505 -24.18 -21.40 -9.76
CA GLU A 505 -25.49 -21.87 -9.28
C GLU A 505 -26.32 -20.72 -8.69
N LEU A 506 -25.73 -19.93 -7.79
CA LEU A 506 -26.41 -18.82 -7.11
C LEU A 506 -26.79 -17.67 -8.06
N SER A 507 -25.96 -17.40 -9.08
CA SER A 507 -26.22 -16.32 -10.04
C SER A 507 -27.05 -16.74 -11.26
N ALA A 508 -27.24 -18.04 -11.51
CA ALA A 508 -27.94 -18.50 -12.71
C ALA A 508 -29.39 -18.02 -12.72
N PRO A 509 -29.90 -17.48 -13.85
CA PRO A 509 -31.29 -17.13 -13.96
C PRO A 509 -32.16 -18.41 -13.92
N PRO A 510 -33.41 -18.32 -13.43
CA PRO A 510 -34.35 -19.43 -13.48
C PRO A 510 -34.48 -19.98 -14.91
N GLN A 511 -34.43 -21.31 -15.05
CA GLN A 511 -34.64 -21.94 -16.35
C GLN A 511 -36.14 -21.87 -16.69
N VAL A 512 -36.47 -21.19 -17.79
CA VAL A 512 -37.85 -21.10 -18.29
C VAL A 512 -38.01 -22.09 -19.44
N PRO A 513 -39.04 -22.96 -19.44
CA PRO A 513 -39.29 -23.88 -20.54
C PRO A 513 -39.44 -23.15 -21.88
N ALA A 514 -38.91 -23.75 -22.95
CA ALA A 514 -39.05 -23.20 -24.29
C ALA A 514 -40.52 -23.24 -24.73
N THR A 515 -41.09 -22.09 -25.07
CA THR A 515 -42.49 -21.97 -25.49
C THR A 515 -42.71 -22.25 -26.98
N GLY A 516 -41.67 -22.64 -27.72
CA GLY A 516 -41.72 -22.86 -29.17
C GLY A 516 -41.76 -21.58 -30.03
N THR A 517 -41.91 -20.41 -29.40
CA THR A 517 -41.86 -19.09 -30.05
C THR A 517 -40.52 -18.39 -29.75
N PRO A 518 -39.85 -17.77 -30.73
CA PRO A 518 -38.67 -16.95 -30.48
C PRO A 518 -38.98 -15.84 -29.46
N ALA A 519 -38.29 -15.85 -28.33
CA ALA A 519 -38.40 -14.77 -27.35
C ALA A 519 -37.77 -13.49 -27.89
N ALA A 520 -38.29 -12.33 -27.51
CA ALA A 520 -37.62 -11.07 -27.79
C ALA A 520 -36.27 -10.98 -27.05
N ILE A 521 -35.31 -10.24 -27.62
CA ILE A 521 -34.02 -10.00 -26.97
C ILE A 521 -34.26 -9.03 -25.80
N PRO A 522 -33.99 -9.42 -24.53
CA PRO A 522 -34.36 -8.64 -23.35
C PRO A 522 -33.40 -7.49 -23.04
N HIS A 523 -32.34 -7.33 -23.82
CA HIS A 523 -31.30 -6.33 -23.64
C HIS A 523 -31.06 -5.56 -24.94
N PRO A 524 -30.46 -4.35 -24.85
CA PRO A 524 -30.08 -3.59 -26.03
C PRO A 524 -29.14 -4.39 -26.94
N VAL A 525 -29.31 -4.19 -28.25
CA VAL A 525 -28.38 -4.67 -29.28
C VAL A 525 -28.08 -3.56 -30.27
N SER A 526 -26.86 -3.56 -30.79
CA SER A 526 -26.36 -2.67 -31.83
C SER A 526 -25.61 -3.46 -32.91
N PRO A 527 -25.31 -2.84 -34.07
CA PRO A 527 -24.49 -3.45 -35.10
C PRO A 527 -23.10 -3.92 -34.63
N THR A 528 -22.57 -3.36 -33.54
CA THR A 528 -21.28 -3.74 -32.95
C THR A 528 -21.41 -4.82 -31.88
N THR A 529 -22.63 -5.22 -31.51
CA THR A 529 -22.86 -6.23 -30.47
C THR A 529 -22.45 -7.62 -30.97
N ASN A 530 -21.46 -8.23 -30.33
CA ASN A 530 -21.05 -9.60 -30.63
C ASN A 530 -21.85 -10.62 -29.79
N CYS A 531 -22.94 -11.14 -30.36
CA CYS A 531 -23.82 -12.11 -29.68
C CYS A 531 -23.08 -13.35 -29.17
N LEU A 532 -22.03 -13.80 -29.88
CA LEU A 532 -21.29 -15.03 -29.56
C LEU A 532 -20.41 -14.92 -28.31
N LEU A 533 -20.19 -13.70 -27.78
CA LEU A 533 -19.52 -13.52 -26.49
C LEU A 533 -20.29 -14.18 -25.34
N CYS A 534 -21.63 -14.09 -25.40
CA CYS A 534 -22.53 -14.60 -24.36
C CYS A 534 -23.33 -15.83 -24.81
N HIS A 535 -23.67 -15.92 -26.10
CA HIS A 535 -24.51 -16.95 -26.69
C HIS A 535 -23.69 -17.88 -27.58
N ALA A 536 -23.02 -18.84 -26.96
CA ALA A 536 -22.36 -19.96 -27.64
C ALA A 536 -22.26 -21.16 -26.69
N ALA A 537 -21.89 -22.32 -27.23
CA ALA A 537 -21.62 -23.51 -26.42
C ALA A 537 -20.60 -23.18 -25.31
N GLY A 538 -20.93 -23.48 -24.06
CA GLY A 538 -20.08 -23.21 -22.90
C GLY A 538 -19.95 -21.72 -22.50
N LYS A 539 -20.74 -20.81 -23.09
CA LYS A 539 -20.75 -19.38 -22.74
C LYS A 539 -21.81 -19.06 -21.67
N VAL A 540 -21.98 -17.77 -21.37
CA VAL A 540 -22.83 -17.25 -20.28
C VAL A 540 -24.25 -17.81 -20.35
N ARG A 541 -24.88 -17.73 -21.52
CA ARG A 541 -26.22 -18.26 -21.79
C ARG A 541 -26.23 -18.93 -23.16
N PRO A 542 -25.78 -20.20 -23.24
CA PRO A 542 -25.69 -20.92 -24.50
C PRO A 542 -27.03 -20.95 -25.23
N PHE A 543 -27.02 -20.79 -26.55
CA PHE A 543 -28.20 -21.04 -27.35
C PHE A 543 -28.55 -22.55 -27.33
N PRO A 544 -29.82 -22.92 -27.61
CA PRO A 544 -30.21 -24.32 -27.71
C PRO A 544 -29.42 -25.06 -28.79
N ALA A 545 -29.16 -26.36 -28.63
CA ALA A 545 -28.28 -27.12 -29.54
C ALA A 545 -28.67 -27.03 -31.04
N ASN A 546 -29.96 -26.90 -31.34
CA ASN A 546 -30.47 -26.73 -32.71
C ASN A 546 -30.14 -25.36 -33.35
N HIS A 547 -29.60 -24.41 -32.59
CA HIS A 547 -29.18 -23.09 -33.08
C HIS A 547 -27.67 -23.05 -33.42
N ALA A 548 -26.95 -24.16 -33.27
CA ALA A 548 -25.51 -24.22 -33.53
C ALA A 548 -25.09 -23.90 -34.98
N SER A 549 -26.02 -24.01 -35.94
CA SER A 549 -25.80 -23.72 -37.36
C SER A 549 -26.23 -22.31 -37.79
N PHE A 550 -26.86 -21.53 -36.91
CA PHE A 550 -27.36 -20.21 -37.25
C PHE A 550 -26.25 -19.15 -37.23
N THR A 551 -26.30 -18.23 -38.18
CA THR A 551 -25.42 -17.05 -38.20
C THR A 551 -25.95 -15.97 -37.27
N VAL A 552 -25.09 -15.02 -36.88
CA VAL A 552 -25.48 -13.90 -36.00
C VAL A 552 -26.61 -13.06 -36.61
N ASP A 553 -26.60 -12.83 -37.92
CA ASP A 553 -27.65 -12.06 -38.62
C ASP A 553 -29.00 -12.80 -38.65
N MET A 554 -28.99 -14.14 -38.62
CA MET A 554 -30.21 -14.94 -38.52
C MET A 554 -30.86 -14.79 -37.14
N CYS A 555 -30.08 -14.54 -36.09
CA CYS A 555 -30.61 -14.38 -34.73
C CYS A 555 -31.62 -13.23 -34.66
N THR A 556 -31.31 -12.06 -35.21
CA THR A 556 -32.18 -10.87 -35.16
C THR A 556 -33.39 -10.95 -36.10
N THR A 557 -33.36 -11.87 -37.07
CA THR A 557 -34.51 -12.15 -37.94
C THR A 557 -35.64 -12.83 -37.17
N CYS A 558 -35.30 -13.77 -36.28
CA CYS A 558 -36.27 -14.50 -35.45
C CYS A 558 -36.49 -13.84 -34.09
N HIS A 559 -35.42 -13.40 -33.43
CA HIS A 559 -35.44 -12.72 -32.14
C HIS A 559 -35.45 -11.22 -32.36
N LYS A 560 -36.65 -10.63 -32.39
CA LYS A 560 -36.77 -9.17 -32.48
C LYS A 560 -36.20 -8.54 -31.22
N ALA A 561 -35.28 -7.60 -31.40
CA ALA A 561 -34.87 -6.71 -30.32
C ALA A 561 -36.08 -5.87 -29.90
N THR A 562 -36.43 -5.92 -28.62
CA THR A 562 -37.39 -4.96 -28.06
C THR A 562 -36.75 -3.61 -27.82
N LEU A 563 -35.41 -3.53 -27.91
CA LEU A 563 -34.60 -2.38 -27.54
C LEU A 563 -33.43 -2.22 -28.53
N THR A 564 -33.42 -1.11 -29.28
CA THR A 564 -32.29 -0.69 -30.12
C THR A 564 -31.57 0.49 -29.49
N GLU A 565 -30.24 0.46 -29.46
CA GLU A 565 -29.41 1.53 -28.88
C GLU A 565 -29.66 2.90 -29.54
N GLY A 566 -29.65 3.98 -28.74
CA GLY A 566 -29.76 5.36 -29.23
C GLY A 566 -31.17 5.94 -29.38
N VAL A 567 -32.23 5.14 -29.18
CA VAL A 567 -33.59 5.66 -29.01
C VAL A 567 -33.79 5.92 -27.53
N ALA A 568 -33.87 7.19 -27.12
CA ALA A 568 -34.28 7.54 -25.78
C ALA A 568 -35.60 6.80 -25.47
N GLY A 569 -35.57 5.90 -24.48
CA GLY A 569 -36.82 5.36 -23.94
C GLY A 569 -37.71 6.52 -23.52
N PRO A 570 -39.05 6.39 -23.60
CA PRO A 570 -39.95 7.43 -23.14
C PRO A 570 -39.54 7.82 -21.71
N THR A 571 -39.34 9.12 -21.50
CA THR A 571 -39.06 9.69 -20.19
C THR A 571 -40.04 9.09 -19.18
N PRO A 572 -39.59 8.52 -18.04
CA PRO A 572 -40.51 7.99 -17.06
C PRO A 572 -41.41 9.12 -16.58
N THR A 573 -42.67 9.13 -17.01
CA THR A 573 -43.71 9.90 -16.33
C THR A 573 -43.72 9.42 -14.88
N ALA A 574 -43.43 10.34 -13.96
CA ALA A 574 -43.51 10.07 -12.54
C ALA A 574 -44.86 9.40 -12.21
N GLN A 575 -44.83 8.20 -11.66
CA GLN A 575 -46.02 7.56 -11.12
C GLN A 575 -46.50 8.39 -9.92
N PRO A 576 -47.75 8.89 -9.90
CA PRO A 576 -48.32 9.47 -8.71
C PRO A 576 -48.75 8.33 -7.78
N GLY A 577 -48.19 8.30 -6.57
CA GLY A 577 -48.74 7.51 -5.47
C GLY A 577 -47.89 6.32 -5.02
N ALA A 578 -46.87 6.62 -4.21
CA ALA A 578 -46.45 5.72 -3.12
C ALA A 578 -46.14 6.62 -1.90
N PRO A 579 -46.69 6.32 -0.71
CA PRO A 579 -46.59 7.22 0.45
C PRO A 579 -45.16 7.29 0.96
N ALA A 580 -44.67 8.52 1.13
CA ALA A 580 -43.38 8.80 1.75
C ALA A 580 -43.38 8.36 3.22
N ALA A 581 -42.43 7.50 3.59
CA ALA A 581 -42.08 7.28 5.00
C ALA A 581 -41.34 8.53 5.53
N PRO A 582 -41.58 8.96 6.79
CA PRO A 582 -41.09 10.23 7.29
C PRO A 582 -39.56 10.16 7.50
N THR A 583 -38.83 10.90 6.68
CA THR A 583 -37.40 11.16 6.90
C THR A 583 -37.29 12.34 7.86
N ALA A 584 -36.82 12.10 9.08
CA ALA A 584 -36.46 13.16 10.01
C ALA A 584 -35.19 13.86 9.50
N THR A 585 -35.36 14.99 8.83
CA THR A 585 -34.25 15.86 8.42
C THR A 585 -33.75 16.64 9.64
N ARG A 586 -32.60 16.24 10.18
CA ARG A 586 -31.84 17.06 11.12
C ARG A 586 -30.75 17.79 10.33
N THR A 587 -31.01 19.04 9.98
CA THR A 587 -30.05 19.92 9.31
C THR A 587 -28.91 20.25 10.27
N VAL A 588 -27.70 19.77 9.99
CA VAL A 588 -26.47 20.31 10.56
C VAL A 588 -25.69 20.95 9.41
N ALA A 589 -25.57 22.28 9.44
CA ALA A 589 -24.76 23.03 8.50
C ALA A 589 -23.28 22.88 8.86
N ILE A 590 -22.45 22.42 7.90
CA ILE A 590 -21.00 22.45 7.98
C ILE A 590 -20.51 23.32 6.80
N PRO A 591 -19.68 24.36 7.02
CA PRO A 591 -19.21 25.23 5.95
C PRO A 591 -18.12 24.54 5.11
N SER A 592 -18.22 24.70 3.79
CA SER A 592 -17.25 24.23 2.79
C SER A 592 -15.96 25.07 2.78
N PRO A 593 -14.77 24.47 2.58
CA PRO A 593 -13.58 25.20 2.19
C PRO A 593 -13.40 25.18 0.66
N THR A 594 -13.29 26.37 0.06
CA THR A 594 -12.87 26.58 -1.33
C THR A 594 -11.34 26.65 -1.43
N VAL A 595 -10.75 25.84 -2.31
CA VAL A 595 -9.33 25.90 -2.72
C VAL A 595 -9.27 26.28 -4.20
N GLY A 596 -8.52 27.34 -4.50
CA GLY A 596 -8.11 27.75 -5.86
C GLY A 596 -6.70 27.26 -6.22
N PRO A 597 -6.29 27.37 -7.50
CA PRO A 597 -5.28 26.51 -8.11
C PRO A 597 -3.85 27.07 -7.97
N ALA A 598 -2.86 26.17 -7.97
CA ALA A 598 -1.44 26.50 -8.06
C ALA A 598 -0.77 25.70 -9.19
N THR A 599 0.06 26.38 -9.97
CA THR A 599 1.06 25.77 -10.88
C THR A 599 2.42 26.42 -10.60
N PRO A 600 3.55 25.70 -10.79
CA PRO A 600 4.82 25.96 -10.13
C PRO A 600 5.89 26.57 -11.04
N THR A 601 6.96 27.11 -10.45
CA THR A 601 8.26 27.27 -11.13
C THR A 601 9.40 27.15 -10.13
N VAL A 602 10.46 26.45 -10.55
CA VAL A 602 11.64 25.99 -9.80
C VAL A 602 12.78 27.01 -9.88
N ALA A 603 13.55 27.21 -8.80
CA ALA A 603 15.01 27.43 -8.87
C ALA A 603 15.64 27.28 -7.48
N ALA A 604 16.74 26.52 -7.41
CA ALA A 604 17.55 26.27 -6.22
C ALA A 604 18.77 27.19 -6.17
N THR A 605 19.18 27.63 -4.97
CA THR A 605 20.58 28.01 -4.63
C THR A 605 20.74 28.09 -3.08
N PRO A 606 21.96 27.94 -2.52
CA PRO A 606 22.20 27.41 -1.18
C PRO A 606 22.18 28.47 -0.06
N SER A 607 21.89 28.04 1.16
CA SER A 607 22.03 28.86 2.39
C SER A 607 23.40 28.69 3.05
N PRO A 608 24.04 29.79 3.51
CA PRO A 608 24.95 29.81 4.65
C PRO A 608 24.21 30.20 5.96
N PRO A 609 24.87 30.12 7.13
CA PRO A 609 24.20 29.83 8.40
C PRO A 609 23.60 31.05 9.10
N ALA A 610 22.68 30.74 10.01
CA ALA A 610 21.93 31.65 10.85
C ALA A 610 22.79 32.43 11.85
N THR A 611 22.55 33.74 11.93
CA THR A 611 22.83 34.56 13.11
C THR A 611 21.69 35.57 13.32
N SER A 612 21.01 35.38 14.46
CA SER A 612 20.56 36.36 15.46
C SER A 612 20.14 37.78 15.05
N ALA A 613 18.95 38.14 15.53
CA ALA A 613 18.64 39.32 16.36
C ALA A 613 17.45 40.14 15.87
N ALA A 614 16.50 40.29 16.79
CA ALA A 614 15.34 41.16 16.67
C ALA A 614 15.74 42.63 16.59
N THR A 615 15.09 43.40 15.72
CA THR A 615 14.95 44.85 15.90
C THR A 615 13.64 45.31 15.28
N SER A 616 12.79 45.92 16.10
CA SER A 616 11.58 46.65 15.68
C SER A 616 11.95 47.97 14.98
N PRO A 617 11.05 48.57 14.18
CA PRO A 617 11.42 49.44 13.07
C PRO A 617 11.46 50.93 13.42
N THR A 618 12.35 51.66 12.76
CA THR A 618 12.38 53.13 12.74
C THR A 618 11.89 53.65 11.38
N ALA A 619 11.13 54.74 11.46
CA ALA A 619 10.46 55.56 10.46
C ALA A 619 10.98 55.62 9.01
N ALA A 620 10.02 55.43 8.10
CA ALA A 620 9.70 56.16 6.87
C ALA A 620 10.76 57.06 6.21
N ALA A 621 11.15 56.65 5.00
CA ALA A 621 11.55 57.54 3.91
C ALA A 621 10.44 57.56 2.84
N ALA A 622 10.22 58.75 2.25
CA ALA A 622 9.21 59.05 1.25
C ALA A 622 9.28 58.13 0.01
N GLY A 623 8.14 57.56 -0.38
CA GLY A 623 7.99 56.79 -1.62
C GLY A 623 6.54 56.82 -2.06
N GLY A 624 6.29 57.17 -3.33
CA GLY A 624 4.94 57.33 -3.88
C GLY A 624 4.05 56.10 -3.75
N ALA A 625 2.76 56.28 -4.06
CA ALA A 625 1.78 55.21 -3.99
C ALA A 625 2.25 53.98 -4.81
N PRO A 626 2.26 52.77 -4.22
CA PRO A 626 2.78 51.58 -4.86
C PRO A 626 1.95 51.22 -6.10
N ALA A 627 2.60 50.73 -7.15
CA ALA A 627 1.91 50.28 -8.36
C ALA A 627 1.04 49.04 -8.09
N ILE A 628 -0.08 48.91 -8.82
CA ILE A 628 -0.99 47.77 -8.73
C ILE A 628 -0.29 46.55 -9.34
N PRO A 629 -0.04 45.47 -8.58
CA PRO A 629 0.77 44.33 -9.04
C PRO A 629 -0.02 43.30 -9.87
N HIS A 630 -1.27 43.59 -10.23
CA HIS A 630 -2.17 42.69 -10.96
C HIS A 630 -2.97 43.44 -12.03
N THR A 631 -3.51 42.70 -13.00
CA THR A 631 -4.41 43.25 -14.02
C THR A 631 -5.75 43.65 -13.41
N LEU A 632 -6.40 44.67 -13.99
CA LEU A 632 -7.72 45.15 -13.55
C LEU A 632 -8.89 44.55 -14.35
N ALA A 633 -8.62 43.80 -15.42
CA ALA A 633 -9.66 43.14 -16.21
C ALA A 633 -10.48 42.16 -15.34
N GLY A 634 -11.77 42.47 -15.15
CA GLY A 634 -12.69 41.71 -14.28
C GLY A 634 -12.46 41.89 -12.78
N ARG A 635 -11.66 42.88 -12.35
CA ARG A 635 -11.32 43.20 -10.95
C ARG A 635 -11.27 44.71 -10.70
N ASP A 636 -12.13 45.44 -11.37
CA ASP A 636 -12.23 46.91 -11.35
C ASP A 636 -12.82 47.45 -10.04
N ASN A 637 -13.50 46.61 -9.25
CA ASN A 637 -14.00 46.97 -7.92
C ASN A 637 -12.98 46.70 -6.81
N CYS A 638 -11.98 47.57 -6.70
CA CYS A 638 -10.86 47.48 -5.74
C CYS A 638 -11.30 47.21 -4.29
N LEU A 639 -12.37 47.86 -3.83
CA LEU A 639 -12.85 47.75 -2.45
C LEU A 639 -13.36 46.34 -2.08
N GLN A 640 -13.73 45.49 -3.04
CA GLN A 640 -14.11 44.10 -2.72
C GLN A 640 -12.97 43.30 -2.06
N CYS A 641 -11.72 43.64 -2.37
CA CYS A 641 -10.55 42.98 -1.80
C CYS A 641 -9.73 43.89 -0.88
N HIS A 642 -9.83 45.21 -1.07
CA HIS A 642 -9.00 46.20 -0.38
C HIS A 642 -9.76 47.13 0.57
N ASP A 643 -11.01 46.83 0.93
CA ASP A 643 -11.76 47.61 1.93
C ASP A 643 -10.92 47.78 3.23
N PRO A 644 -10.61 49.02 3.64
CA PRO A 644 -9.93 49.30 4.91
C PRO A 644 -10.63 48.73 6.15
N ALA A 645 -11.95 48.46 6.07
CA ALA A 645 -12.74 47.92 7.16
C ALA A 645 -12.70 46.38 7.29
N GLY A 646 -12.06 45.65 6.37
CA GLY A 646 -11.93 44.19 6.49
C GLY A 646 -11.78 43.39 5.20
N GLY A 647 -11.37 44.01 4.09
CA GLY A 647 -11.10 43.29 2.83
C GLY A 647 -10.02 42.21 2.97
N ILE A 648 -9.90 41.33 1.96
CA ILE A 648 -8.92 40.23 1.92
C ILE A 648 -7.47 40.74 2.13
N LYS A 649 -7.16 41.93 1.62
CA LYS A 649 -5.91 42.64 1.88
C LYS A 649 -6.24 44.12 2.10
N PRO A 650 -6.67 44.53 3.31
CA PRO A 650 -7.19 45.87 3.54
C PRO A 650 -6.19 46.95 3.12
N ALA A 651 -6.68 47.99 2.45
CA ALA A 651 -5.91 49.20 2.25
C ALA A 651 -5.62 49.87 3.62
N PRO A 652 -4.60 50.72 3.73
CA PRO A 652 -4.28 51.43 4.97
C PRO A 652 -5.50 52.18 5.53
N LYS A 653 -5.58 52.28 6.87
CA LYS A 653 -6.77 52.83 7.55
C LYS A 653 -7.08 54.29 7.19
N ASP A 654 -6.10 55.06 6.74
CA ASP A 654 -6.25 56.43 6.21
C ASP A 654 -6.85 56.48 4.79
N HIS A 655 -7.25 55.32 4.23
CA HIS A 655 -7.96 55.20 2.96
C HIS A 655 -9.47 54.97 3.14
N ILE A 656 -9.98 55.02 4.39
CA ILE A 656 -11.41 54.99 4.68
C ILE A 656 -12.12 56.11 3.89
N GLY A 657 -13.17 55.75 3.15
CA GLY A 657 -13.96 56.67 2.34
C GLY A 657 -13.43 56.93 0.92
N ARG A 658 -12.31 56.32 0.50
CA ARG A 658 -11.84 56.42 -0.89
C ARG A 658 -12.65 55.49 -1.81
N THR A 659 -12.90 55.95 -3.03
CA THR A 659 -13.63 55.20 -4.06
C THR A 659 -12.67 54.47 -5.01
N ASN A 660 -13.16 53.50 -5.78
CA ASN A 660 -12.36 52.77 -6.78
C ASN A 660 -11.69 53.72 -7.79
N ASP A 661 -12.39 54.80 -8.18
CA ASP A 661 -11.87 55.82 -9.08
C ASP A 661 -10.69 56.58 -8.47
N THR A 662 -10.75 56.86 -7.16
CA THR A 662 -9.65 57.50 -6.43
C THR A 662 -8.42 56.60 -6.32
N CYS A 663 -8.61 55.28 -6.23
CA CYS A 663 -7.50 54.33 -6.14
C CYS A 663 -6.61 54.36 -7.39
N GLN A 664 -7.19 54.41 -8.59
CA GLN A 664 -6.43 54.39 -9.86
C GLN A 664 -5.76 55.74 -10.20
N LEU A 665 -6.09 56.81 -9.47
CA LEU A 665 -5.40 58.09 -9.58
C LEU A 665 -4.03 58.05 -8.91
N CYS A 666 -3.92 57.35 -7.77
CA CYS A 666 -2.67 57.22 -7.02
C CYS A 666 -1.90 55.94 -7.37
N HIS A 667 -2.60 54.83 -7.59
CA HIS A 667 -2.00 53.53 -7.90
C HIS A 667 -2.14 53.22 -9.39
N LYS A 668 -1.03 53.23 -10.12
CA LYS A 668 -1.01 52.83 -11.54
C LYS A 668 -0.71 51.33 -11.67
N PRO A 669 -1.32 50.61 -12.62
CA PRO A 669 -0.88 49.27 -12.97
C PRO A 669 0.61 49.25 -13.30
N LYS A 670 1.29 48.16 -12.94
CA LYS A 670 2.65 47.91 -13.41
C LYS A 670 2.71 47.65 -14.90
#